data_AF-A0A0K8TL49-F1
#
_entry.id   AF-A0A0K8TL49-F1
#
_cell.length_a   1.000
_cell.length_b   1.000
_cell.length_c   1.000
_cell.angle_alpha   90.00
_cell.angle_beta   90.00
_cell.angle_gamma   90.00
#
_symmetry.space_group_name_H-M   'P 1'
#
loop_
_entity.id
_entity.type
_entity.pdbx_description
1 polymer ?
#
loop_
_entity_poly.entity_id
_entity_poly.type
_entity_poly.pdbx_seq_one_letter_code
_entity_poly.pdbx_strand_id
1 'polypeptide(L)'
;DRAQITTLDSGDLYTAGRDHSLIPILRQNLEGGFQNYYAVAVVKSGSLPEVTDIHHLRQKKVCFPWVGSLAGWIIPIYTLQHEGGMEIIDCNNQVKTAANFFDDSCAVNSLINKYNPIGDNSDKLCTLCAGKVSDGRCTRADPYYGYAGALRCLLEDGDIAFLKHSTVQQMISMGEFRSRSAESFELLCKDGSRKPITEYRQCNWGLVPTDAVVISSAKDEKTRRKFQKFFQKAVELYSHKGVDTNNTNLYNQNSFNTDNRNMYNNNLFYNQASPNRYDNRDNFGKIDSSFTSTTPANFGQNDTQFFEKFDIFESNRYGKLNLMFEDLTKSLVSIREEEQFYKPYLQNAVKYIEGIRRCPVGRMSLCVTSEPEREKCIKMKIALSAQLMKPELSCYKGHSHIECMQSISNGQSDIAVFDAGDIYTAGLRYNLIPFVAEVYHLGEPEYYAVAVAKEEDPDTALTYLKGKYTCHAGINTGAGWTYPMAHLIANSWIRPYGCDSIRAAAEYFTKSCVPGALSSEYNTGVPYENMCDLCHGASYRYCKRDASEDYYGHMGALKCLVEGGGDVAFVKHTTVAENSGGRRREWWARDALNDDFELLCLDGTRAELNDYKKCNLGKIRANAIVTRGGPAYNETEIKAYINLLRYAEQLYGRRDVDSFSFSMFESPAPYADLIFQDATRQLRVIEPDERHYDVYLGGDFMRARRITDCHAGASKIDGHLSKYFIALPLALLLHRLKL
;
A
#
# COMPACT_ATOMS: atom_id res chain seq x y z
N ASP A 1 -24.36 12.39 -1.25
CA ASP A 1 -25.41 13.30 -1.76
C ASP A 1 -26.12 12.84 -3.01
N ARG A 2 -25.43 12.25 -4.01
CA ARG A 2 -26.07 11.78 -5.25
C ARG A 2 -26.89 10.47 -5.12
N ALA A 3 -26.63 9.69 -4.07
CA ALA A 3 -27.38 8.49 -3.71
C ALA A 3 -27.48 8.39 -2.18
N GLN A 4 -28.50 7.68 -1.70
CA GLN A 4 -28.79 7.56 -0.27
C GLN A 4 -28.53 6.15 0.28
N ILE A 5 -28.93 5.11 -0.46
CA ILE A 5 -28.95 3.72 -0.01
C ILE A 5 -28.51 2.81 -1.14
N THR A 6 -27.82 1.72 -0.79
CA THR A 6 -27.54 0.59 -1.69
C THR A 6 -27.50 -0.70 -0.88
N THR A 7 -27.60 -1.83 -1.56
CA THR A 7 -27.26 -3.15 -1.01
C THR A 7 -25.80 -3.48 -1.33
N LEU A 8 -25.12 -4.17 -0.43
CA LEU A 8 -23.73 -4.61 -0.60
C LEU A 8 -23.53 -6.03 -0.09
N ASP A 9 -22.80 -6.83 -0.87
CA ASP A 9 -22.22 -8.09 -0.40
C ASP A 9 -21.36 -7.84 0.85
N SER A 10 -21.32 -8.83 1.73
CA SER A 10 -20.55 -8.75 2.97
C SER A 10 -19.05 -8.47 2.75
N GLY A 11 -18.48 -8.85 1.60
CA GLY A 11 -17.09 -8.53 1.27
C GLY A 11 -16.86 -7.04 1.02
N ASP A 12 -17.81 -6.39 0.35
CA ASP A 12 -17.78 -4.95 0.06
C ASP A 12 -18.16 -4.10 1.28
N LEU A 13 -18.91 -4.65 2.24
CA LEU A 13 -19.31 -3.94 3.47
C LEU A 13 -18.12 -3.48 4.31
N TYR A 14 -17.00 -4.24 4.32
CA TYR A 14 -15.78 -3.83 5.02
C TYR A 14 -15.20 -2.54 4.42
N THR A 15 -15.01 -2.50 3.09
CA THR A 15 -14.53 -1.31 2.38
C THR A 15 -15.50 -0.14 2.53
N ALA A 16 -16.81 -0.40 2.40
CA ALA A 16 -17.84 0.61 2.57
C ALA A 16 -17.82 1.24 3.96
N GLY A 17 -17.65 0.44 5.02
CA GLY A 17 -17.59 0.94 6.38
C GLY A 17 -16.28 1.62 6.75
N ARG A 18 -15.14 1.06 6.32
CA ARG A 18 -13.81 1.59 6.64
C ARG A 18 -13.46 2.83 5.83
N ASP A 19 -13.65 2.77 4.51
CA ASP A 19 -13.07 3.75 3.58
C ASP A 19 -14.11 4.82 3.18
N HIS A 20 -15.40 4.53 3.34
CA HIS A 20 -16.50 5.42 2.93
C HIS A 20 -17.50 5.76 4.04
N SER A 21 -17.25 5.32 5.28
CA SER A 21 -18.12 5.59 6.43
C SER A 21 -19.59 5.20 6.20
N LEU A 22 -19.84 4.09 5.50
CA LEU A 22 -21.19 3.53 5.34
C LEU A 22 -21.49 2.54 6.45
N ILE A 23 -22.75 2.50 6.89
CA ILE A 23 -23.21 1.63 7.98
C ILE A 23 -24.37 0.75 7.52
N PRO A 24 -24.42 -0.53 7.92
CA PRO A 24 -25.53 -1.41 7.59
C PRO A 24 -26.73 -1.10 8.49
N ILE A 25 -27.91 -0.93 7.90
CA ILE A 25 -29.17 -0.65 8.62
C ILE A 25 -30.21 -1.76 8.51
N LEU A 26 -30.18 -2.56 7.45
CA LEU A 26 -31.02 -3.75 7.29
C LEU A 26 -30.18 -4.93 6.82
N ARG A 27 -30.56 -6.14 7.23
CA ARG A 27 -30.02 -7.40 6.71
C ARG A 27 -31.10 -8.21 6.00
N GLN A 28 -30.69 -8.98 4.99
CA GLN A 28 -31.58 -9.91 4.30
C GLN A 28 -31.71 -11.21 5.10
N ASN A 29 -32.94 -11.64 5.38
CA ASN A 29 -33.22 -12.96 5.94
C ASN A 29 -33.58 -13.95 4.83
N LEU A 30 -32.98 -15.12 4.87
CA LEU A 30 -33.31 -16.25 4.01
C LEU A 30 -34.43 -17.10 4.64
N GLU A 31 -34.84 -18.14 3.92
CA GLU A 31 -35.83 -19.12 4.41
C GLU A 31 -35.45 -19.71 5.77
N GLY A 32 -36.44 -19.95 6.64
CA GLY A 32 -36.18 -20.42 8.01
C GLY A 32 -35.56 -19.37 8.95
N GLY A 33 -35.48 -18.10 8.52
CA GLY A 33 -34.92 -17.00 9.32
C GLY A 33 -33.40 -16.96 9.36
N PHE A 34 -32.72 -17.71 8.49
CA PHE A 34 -31.26 -17.71 8.44
C PHE A 34 -30.72 -16.36 7.96
N GLN A 35 -29.71 -15.85 8.67
CA GLN A 35 -29.02 -14.59 8.37
C GLN A 35 -27.65 -14.80 7.72
N ASN A 36 -27.33 -16.06 7.42
CA ASN A 36 -26.06 -16.48 6.85
C ASN A 36 -26.30 -17.50 5.76
N TYR A 37 -25.36 -17.60 4.84
CA TYR A 37 -25.27 -18.63 3.82
C TYR A 37 -23.85 -19.23 3.80
N TYR A 38 -23.69 -20.37 3.14
CA TYR A 38 -22.39 -21.02 3.00
C TYR A 38 -21.70 -20.67 1.68
N ALA A 39 -20.41 -20.37 1.75
CA ALA A 39 -19.49 -20.33 0.62
C ALA A 39 -19.08 -21.76 0.25
N VAL A 40 -19.17 -22.10 -1.03
CA VAL A 40 -18.88 -23.46 -1.53
C VAL A 40 -18.04 -23.42 -2.79
N ALA A 41 -17.23 -24.45 -2.99
CA ALA A 41 -16.59 -24.76 -4.27
C ALA A 41 -17.45 -25.78 -5.01
N VAL A 42 -17.80 -25.49 -6.26
CA VAL A 42 -18.62 -26.36 -7.13
C VAL A 42 -17.79 -26.83 -8.30
N VAL A 43 -17.89 -28.12 -8.60
CA VAL A 43 -17.26 -28.78 -9.74
C VAL A 43 -18.30 -29.59 -10.51
N LYS A 44 -18.01 -29.95 -11.77
CA LYS A 44 -18.85 -30.88 -12.54
C LYS A 44 -18.70 -32.28 -11.94
N SER A 45 -19.80 -33.03 -11.82
CA SER A 45 -19.75 -34.40 -11.29
C SER A 45 -18.80 -35.27 -12.13
N GLY A 46 -17.91 -35.99 -11.46
CA GLY A 46 -16.89 -36.83 -12.10
C GLY A 46 -15.72 -36.11 -12.77
N SER A 47 -15.68 -34.76 -12.75
CA SER A 47 -14.52 -33.98 -13.23
C SER A 47 -13.43 -33.85 -12.18
N LEU A 48 -12.19 -33.51 -12.54
CA LEU A 48 -11.06 -33.29 -11.61
C LEU A 48 -10.75 -34.45 -10.62
N PRO A 49 -10.75 -35.74 -11.02
CA PRO A 49 -10.49 -36.85 -10.10
C PRO A 49 -9.11 -36.77 -9.40
N GLU A 50 -8.17 -36.06 -9.98
CA GLU A 50 -6.83 -35.80 -9.42
C GLU A 50 -6.83 -34.82 -8.24
N VAL A 51 -7.91 -34.03 -8.06
CA VAL A 51 -8.04 -33.10 -6.93
C VAL A 51 -8.58 -33.85 -5.73
N THR A 52 -7.67 -34.44 -4.98
CA THR A 52 -7.93 -35.17 -3.71
C THR A 52 -7.60 -34.33 -2.47
N ASP A 53 -7.02 -33.15 -2.67
CA ASP A 53 -6.64 -32.20 -1.62
C ASP A 53 -6.67 -30.78 -2.21
N ILE A 54 -6.96 -29.75 -1.40
CA ILE A 54 -7.03 -28.36 -1.86
C ILE A 54 -5.70 -27.81 -2.40
N HIS A 55 -4.55 -28.40 -2.06
CA HIS A 55 -3.26 -28.07 -2.67
C HIS A 55 -3.23 -28.39 -4.17
N HIS A 56 -4.03 -29.35 -4.64
CA HIS A 56 -4.13 -29.72 -6.05
C HIS A 56 -4.96 -28.73 -6.88
N LEU A 57 -5.49 -27.67 -6.26
CA LEU A 57 -6.12 -26.56 -6.98
C LEU A 57 -5.12 -25.63 -7.68
N ARG A 58 -3.82 -25.83 -7.45
CA ARG A 58 -2.76 -25.15 -8.19
C ARG A 58 -2.86 -25.46 -9.69
N GLN A 59 -2.72 -24.43 -10.53
CA GLN A 59 -2.87 -24.51 -11.99
C GLN A 59 -4.25 -25.03 -12.47
N LYS A 60 -5.31 -24.86 -11.68
CA LYS A 60 -6.68 -25.10 -12.13
C LYS A 60 -7.33 -23.83 -12.66
N LYS A 61 -8.30 -24.00 -13.57
CA LYS A 61 -9.09 -22.93 -14.17
C LYS A 61 -10.28 -22.59 -13.29
N VAL A 62 -10.31 -21.37 -12.76
CA VAL A 62 -11.29 -21.00 -11.73
C VAL A 62 -12.23 -19.90 -12.21
N CYS A 63 -13.50 -20.05 -11.86
CA CYS A 63 -14.55 -19.08 -12.09
C CYS A 63 -14.94 -18.40 -10.78
N PHE A 64 -14.59 -17.12 -10.67
CA PHE A 64 -14.93 -16.26 -9.55
C PHE A 64 -16.03 -15.27 -9.96
N PRO A 65 -16.99 -14.98 -9.07
CA PRO A 65 -18.09 -14.06 -9.38
C PRO A 65 -17.61 -12.62 -9.52
N TRP A 66 -16.73 -12.16 -8.62
CA TRP A 66 -15.89 -10.95 -8.75
C TRP A 66 -14.83 -10.90 -7.65
N VAL A 67 -13.76 -10.18 -7.91
CA VAL A 67 -12.72 -9.86 -6.92
C VAL A 67 -13.32 -8.98 -5.82
N GLY A 68 -13.20 -9.44 -4.57
CA GLY A 68 -13.74 -8.76 -3.39
C GLY A 68 -15.03 -9.37 -2.82
N SER A 69 -15.71 -10.25 -3.55
CA SER A 69 -16.84 -11.02 -3.00
C SER A 69 -16.41 -11.85 -1.79
N LEU A 70 -17.21 -11.89 -0.72
CA LEU A 70 -16.80 -12.62 0.49
C LEU A 70 -16.78 -14.15 0.25
N ALA A 71 -17.86 -14.69 -0.32
CA ALA A 71 -17.99 -16.13 -0.57
C ALA A 71 -17.20 -16.59 -1.80
N GLY A 72 -17.17 -15.76 -2.83
CA GLY A 72 -16.53 -16.10 -4.11
C GLY A 72 -15.02 -15.90 -4.08
N TRP A 73 -14.51 -14.84 -3.44
CA TRP A 73 -13.10 -14.46 -3.53
C TRP A 73 -12.39 -14.51 -2.18
N ILE A 74 -12.84 -13.75 -1.18
CA ILE A 74 -12.09 -13.54 0.05
C ILE A 74 -11.89 -14.85 0.83
N ILE A 75 -12.95 -15.62 1.07
CA ILE A 75 -12.86 -16.89 1.81
C ILE A 75 -11.99 -17.90 1.05
N PRO A 76 -12.22 -18.19 -0.25
CA PRO A 76 -11.38 -19.13 -0.99
C PRO A 76 -9.90 -18.76 -1.01
N ILE A 77 -9.56 -17.50 -1.31
CA ILE A 77 -8.16 -17.06 -1.36
C ILE A 77 -7.53 -17.13 0.04
N TYR A 78 -8.23 -16.68 1.08
CA TYR A 78 -7.76 -16.83 2.46
C TYR A 78 -7.47 -18.30 2.80
N THR A 79 -8.40 -19.21 2.51
CA THR A 79 -8.25 -20.64 2.82
C THR A 79 -7.06 -21.22 2.07
N LEU A 80 -6.87 -20.88 0.80
CA LEU A 80 -5.73 -21.39 0.02
C LEU A 80 -4.38 -20.83 0.51
N GLN A 81 -4.34 -19.58 0.98
CA GLN A 81 -3.13 -18.99 1.57
C GLN A 81 -2.73 -19.64 2.90
N HIS A 82 -3.70 -20.14 3.67
CA HIS A 82 -3.46 -20.69 5.01
C HIS A 82 -3.35 -22.21 5.03
N GLU A 83 -4.11 -22.89 4.18
CA GLU A 83 -4.32 -24.34 4.21
C GLU A 83 -4.02 -25.01 2.86
N GLY A 84 -4.00 -24.28 1.74
CA GLY A 84 -3.87 -24.83 0.38
C GLY A 84 -2.55 -24.56 -0.34
N GLY A 85 -1.52 -24.09 0.39
CA GLY A 85 -0.18 -23.86 -0.16
C GLY A 85 -0.07 -22.74 -1.19
N MET A 86 -0.98 -21.75 -1.17
CA MET A 86 -0.89 -20.55 -2.02
C MET A 86 0.17 -19.58 -1.47
N GLU A 87 1.29 -19.47 -2.18
CA GLU A 87 2.39 -18.57 -1.83
C GLU A 87 2.02 -17.10 -2.07
N ILE A 88 2.24 -16.25 -1.07
CA ILE A 88 1.96 -14.82 -1.15
C ILE A 88 3.07 -14.13 -1.94
N ILE A 89 2.77 -13.76 -3.19
CA ILE A 89 3.69 -13.05 -4.09
C ILE A 89 3.72 -11.55 -3.79
N ASP A 90 2.55 -11.00 -3.44
CA ASP A 90 2.42 -9.61 -3.03
C ASP A 90 1.34 -9.48 -1.96
N CYS A 91 1.76 -9.07 -0.76
CA CYS A 91 0.89 -8.93 0.40
C CYS A 91 -0.19 -7.84 0.24
N ASN A 92 0.07 -6.85 -0.61
CA ASN A 92 -0.84 -5.74 -0.87
C ASN A 92 -1.67 -5.96 -2.15
N ASN A 93 -1.42 -7.05 -2.88
CA ASN A 93 -2.12 -7.37 -4.12
C ASN A 93 -2.44 -8.86 -4.24
N GLN A 94 -3.66 -9.18 -3.80
CA GLN A 94 -4.18 -10.55 -3.79
C GLN A 94 -4.45 -11.11 -5.18
N VAL A 95 -4.72 -10.24 -6.17
CA VAL A 95 -4.93 -10.65 -7.56
C VAL A 95 -3.63 -11.21 -8.13
N LYS A 96 -2.49 -10.56 -7.88
CA LYS A 96 -1.17 -11.04 -8.30
C LYS A 96 -0.82 -12.39 -7.67
N THR A 97 -1.12 -12.54 -6.38
CA THR A 97 -0.96 -13.81 -5.66
C THR A 97 -1.83 -14.93 -6.27
N ALA A 98 -3.12 -14.65 -6.54
CA ALA A 98 -4.02 -15.62 -7.15
C ALA A 98 -3.62 -15.98 -8.59
N ALA A 99 -3.19 -15.00 -9.39
CA ALA A 99 -2.75 -15.19 -10.78
C ALA A 99 -1.48 -16.07 -10.90
N ASN A 100 -0.67 -16.12 -9.85
CA ASN A 100 0.49 -17.01 -9.79
C ASN A 100 0.11 -18.46 -9.39
N PHE A 101 -0.99 -18.63 -8.64
CA PHE A 101 -1.41 -19.93 -8.14
C PHE A 101 -2.29 -20.70 -9.13
N PHE A 102 -3.27 -20.02 -9.72
CA PHE A 102 -4.21 -20.59 -10.69
C PHE A 102 -3.69 -20.49 -12.13
N ASP A 103 -4.29 -21.28 -13.02
CA ASP A 103 -4.11 -21.12 -14.47
C ASP A 103 -5.09 -20.07 -15.00
N ASP A 104 -5.19 -19.92 -16.32
CA ASP A 104 -6.19 -19.08 -16.99
C ASP A 104 -7.56 -19.22 -16.33
N SER A 105 -8.11 -18.09 -15.86
CA SER A 105 -9.30 -18.05 -15.00
C SER A 105 -10.19 -16.86 -15.37
N CYS A 106 -11.40 -16.81 -14.79
CA CYS A 106 -12.22 -15.60 -14.80
C CYS A 106 -12.46 -15.09 -13.38
N ALA A 107 -11.84 -13.97 -13.06
CA ALA A 107 -12.05 -13.18 -11.86
C ALA A 107 -12.42 -11.76 -12.25
N VAL A 108 -13.74 -11.55 -12.38
CA VAL A 108 -14.28 -10.27 -12.77
C VAL A 108 -13.80 -9.15 -11.83
N ASN A 109 -13.45 -8.01 -12.41
CA ASN A 109 -12.83 -6.84 -11.76
C ASN A 109 -11.37 -7.03 -11.33
N SER A 110 -10.66 -8.09 -11.72
CA SER A 110 -9.24 -8.26 -11.34
C SER A 110 -8.29 -7.17 -11.88
N LEU A 111 -8.68 -6.47 -12.95
CA LEU A 111 -7.88 -5.42 -13.58
C LEU A 111 -8.34 -3.98 -13.28
N ILE A 112 -9.39 -3.78 -12.48
CA ILE A 112 -9.81 -2.40 -12.12
C ILE A 112 -8.80 -1.78 -11.15
N ASN A 113 -8.64 -0.45 -11.19
CA ASN A 113 -7.68 0.29 -10.36
C ASN A 113 -7.73 -0.06 -8.86
N LYS A 114 -8.90 -0.39 -8.30
CA LYS A 114 -9.06 -0.82 -6.90
C LYS A 114 -8.24 -2.08 -6.58
N TYR A 115 -8.14 -3.02 -7.51
CA TYR A 115 -7.45 -4.31 -7.33
C TYR A 115 -6.18 -4.43 -8.18
N ASN A 116 -5.90 -3.44 -9.02
CA ASN A 116 -4.70 -3.28 -9.84
C ASN A 116 -4.11 -1.85 -9.67
N PRO A 117 -3.73 -1.44 -8.44
CA PRO A 117 -3.35 -0.06 -8.16
C PRO A 117 -2.04 0.39 -8.83
N ILE A 118 -1.12 -0.55 -9.14
CA ILE A 118 0.13 -0.28 -9.89
C ILE A 118 -0.08 -0.45 -11.40
N GLY A 119 -1.13 -1.15 -11.83
CA GLY A 119 -1.37 -1.43 -13.25
C GLY A 119 -0.60 -2.63 -13.81
N ASP A 120 0.06 -3.42 -12.96
CA ASP A 120 0.94 -4.54 -13.35
C ASP A 120 0.33 -5.94 -13.15
N ASN A 121 -0.95 -6.04 -12.82
CA ASN A 121 -1.64 -7.34 -12.77
C ASN A 121 -1.62 -8.02 -14.15
N SER A 122 -1.31 -9.31 -14.16
CA SER A 122 -1.48 -10.17 -15.34
C SER A 122 -2.97 -10.33 -15.67
N ASP A 123 -3.26 -10.46 -16.97
CA ASP A 123 -4.58 -10.74 -17.52
C ASP A 123 -5.00 -12.22 -17.41
N LYS A 124 -4.17 -13.11 -16.86
CA LYS A 124 -4.48 -14.54 -16.62
C LYS A 124 -5.83 -14.76 -15.93
N LEU A 125 -6.18 -13.89 -14.98
CA LEU A 125 -7.45 -13.96 -14.26
C LEU A 125 -8.62 -13.32 -15.03
N CYS A 126 -8.43 -12.93 -16.28
CA CYS A 126 -9.47 -12.47 -17.18
C CYS A 126 -9.57 -13.33 -18.45
N THR A 127 -8.66 -14.29 -18.66
CA THR A 127 -8.58 -15.08 -19.88
C THR A 127 -9.85 -15.89 -20.15
N LEU A 128 -10.50 -16.43 -19.11
CA LEU A 128 -11.75 -17.17 -19.31
C LEU A 128 -12.99 -16.28 -19.34
N CYS A 129 -12.89 -14.99 -19.05
CA CYS A 129 -14.08 -14.16 -19.05
C CYS A 129 -14.65 -13.98 -20.47
N ALA A 130 -15.96 -14.18 -20.62
CA ALA A 130 -16.64 -14.30 -21.91
C ALA A 130 -16.82 -12.97 -22.67
N GLY A 131 -16.76 -11.82 -21.98
CA GLY A 131 -16.93 -10.52 -22.63
C GLY A 131 -15.86 -10.26 -23.69
N LYS A 132 -16.23 -9.55 -24.77
CA LYS A 132 -15.23 -8.98 -25.68
C LYS A 132 -14.54 -7.79 -25.01
N VAL A 133 -13.30 -7.50 -25.40
CA VAL A 133 -12.54 -6.35 -24.85
C VAL A 133 -13.31 -5.03 -25.07
N SER A 134 -13.96 -4.87 -26.22
CA SER A 134 -14.82 -3.72 -26.55
C SER A 134 -16.06 -3.60 -25.67
N ASP A 135 -16.52 -4.72 -25.11
CA ASP A 135 -17.82 -4.84 -24.43
C ASP A 135 -17.65 -4.91 -22.91
N GLY A 136 -16.46 -4.60 -22.41
CA GLY A 136 -16.15 -4.61 -20.97
C GLY A 136 -15.79 -5.98 -20.41
N ARG A 137 -14.99 -6.78 -21.15
CA ARG A 137 -14.41 -8.04 -20.64
C ARG A 137 -13.84 -7.89 -19.23
N CYS A 138 -14.12 -8.87 -18.37
CA CYS A 138 -13.60 -8.90 -17.00
C CYS A 138 -14.02 -7.68 -16.14
N THR A 139 -15.11 -7.03 -16.49
CA THR A 139 -15.76 -5.98 -15.69
C THR A 139 -17.15 -6.41 -15.26
N ARG A 140 -17.88 -5.57 -14.52
CA ARG A 140 -19.29 -5.84 -14.16
C ARG A 140 -20.23 -6.03 -15.37
N ALA A 141 -19.82 -5.63 -16.57
CA ALA A 141 -20.57 -5.87 -17.81
C ALA A 141 -20.37 -7.29 -18.36
N ASP A 142 -19.34 -8.01 -17.90
CA ASP A 142 -19.01 -9.34 -18.38
C ASP A 142 -20.14 -10.35 -18.08
N PRO A 143 -20.51 -11.23 -19.02
CA PRO A 143 -21.55 -12.25 -18.80
C PRO A 143 -21.27 -13.20 -17.63
N TYR A 144 -20.00 -13.35 -17.23
CA TYR A 144 -19.59 -14.17 -16.10
C TYR A 144 -19.55 -13.42 -14.76
N TYR A 145 -19.98 -12.14 -14.73
CA TYR A 145 -20.12 -11.39 -13.49
C TYR A 145 -21.22 -11.94 -12.57
N GLY A 146 -20.93 -11.98 -11.27
CA GLY A 146 -21.85 -12.42 -10.24
C GLY A 146 -21.88 -13.95 -10.09
N TYR A 147 -22.57 -14.44 -9.05
CA TYR A 147 -22.59 -15.88 -8.75
C TYR A 147 -23.21 -16.72 -9.88
N ALA A 148 -24.26 -16.19 -10.53
CA ALA A 148 -24.84 -16.86 -11.69
C ALA A 148 -23.87 -16.93 -12.87
N GLY A 149 -23.17 -15.82 -13.15
CA GLY A 149 -22.15 -15.77 -14.20
C GLY A 149 -20.97 -16.70 -13.94
N ALA A 150 -20.50 -16.81 -12.70
CA ALA A 150 -19.45 -17.77 -12.33
C ALA A 150 -19.86 -19.23 -12.53
N LEU A 151 -21.14 -19.57 -12.32
CA LEU A 151 -21.64 -20.91 -12.65
C LEU A 151 -21.72 -21.15 -14.17
N ARG A 152 -22.08 -20.14 -14.97
CA ARG A 152 -21.98 -20.23 -16.44
C ARG A 152 -20.54 -20.45 -16.90
N CYS A 153 -19.60 -19.70 -16.33
CA CYS A 153 -18.16 -19.88 -16.55
C CYS A 153 -17.72 -21.31 -16.25
N LEU A 154 -18.15 -21.90 -15.13
CA LEU A 154 -17.83 -23.30 -14.80
C LEU A 154 -18.33 -24.23 -15.90
N LEU A 155 -19.55 -24.03 -16.39
CA LEU A 155 -20.14 -24.89 -17.41
C LEU A 155 -19.39 -24.85 -18.73
N GLU A 156 -18.98 -23.66 -19.14
CA GLU A 156 -18.41 -23.39 -20.46
C GLU A 156 -16.88 -23.65 -20.48
N ASP A 157 -16.12 -23.05 -19.57
CA ASP A 157 -14.65 -22.96 -19.69
C ASP A 157 -13.86 -23.34 -18.43
N GLY A 158 -14.46 -23.22 -17.24
CA GLY A 158 -13.79 -23.43 -15.95
C GLY A 158 -13.82 -24.87 -15.45
N ASP A 159 -12.89 -25.17 -14.54
CA ASP A 159 -12.83 -26.44 -13.81
C ASP A 159 -13.63 -26.40 -12.50
N ILE A 160 -13.61 -25.23 -11.83
CA ILE A 160 -14.18 -25.00 -10.51
C ILE A 160 -14.80 -23.59 -10.41
N ALA A 161 -15.94 -23.46 -9.73
CA ALA A 161 -16.52 -22.16 -9.38
C ALA A 161 -16.72 -22.00 -7.87
N PHE A 162 -16.39 -20.82 -7.36
CA PHE A 162 -16.67 -20.45 -5.97
C PHE A 162 -17.99 -19.69 -5.87
N LEU A 163 -18.98 -20.29 -5.23
CA LEU A 163 -20.39 -19.88 -5.28
C LEU A 163 -21.03 -19.79 -3.89
N LYS A 164 -22.26 -19.25 -3.86
CA LYS A 164 -23.18 -19.47 -2.73
C LYS A 164 -23.73 -20.89 -2.84
N HIS A 165 -23.96 -21.56 -1.70
CA HIS A 165 -24.55 -22.91 -1.71
C HIS A 165 -25.90 -23.02 -2.43
N SER A 166 -26.64 -21.92 -2.54
CA SER A 166 -27.95 -21.86 -3.21
C SER A 166 -27.89 -21.64 -4.71
N THR A 167 -26.76 -21.20 -5.28
CA THR A 167 -26.68 -20.71 -6.66
C THR A 167 -27.08 -21.78 -7.69
N VAL A 168 -26.56 -23.00 -7.55
CA VAL A 168 -26.84 -24.10 -8.50
C VAL A 168 -28.34 -24.40 -8.55
N GLN A 169 -28.99 -24.52 -7.39
CA GLN A 169 -30.41 -24.82 -7.31
C GLN A 169 -31.29 -23.71 -7.90
N GLN A 170 -30.93 -22.45 -7.65
CA GLN A 170 -31.64 -21.28 -8.21
C GLN A 170 -31.58 -21.27 -9.74
N MET A 171 -30.41 -21.50 -10.33
CA MET A 171 -30.25 -21.45 -11.78
C MET A 171 -30.95 -22.61 -12.49
N ILE A 172 -30.98 -23.80 -11.86
CA ILE A 172 -31.75 -24.93 -12.37
C ILE A 172 -33.26 -24.63 -12.32
N SER A 173 -33.77 -24.04 -11.23
CA SER A 173 -35.20 -23.75 -11.10
C SER A 173 -35.69 -22.67 -12.08
N MET A 174 -34.81 -21.81 -12.58
CA MET A 174 -35.12 -20.84 -13.63
C MET A 174 -35.19 -21.44 -15.04
N GLY A 175 -34.75 -22.69 -15.23
CA GLY A 175 -34.68 -23.30 -16.55
C GLY A 175 -33.60 -22.70 -17.47
N GLU A 176 -32.63 -21.99 -16.89
CA GLU A 176 -31.51 -21.38 -17.63
C GLU A 176 -30.60 -22.47 -18.24
N PHE A 177 -30.52 -23.63 -17.59
CA PHE A 177 -29.84 -24.83 -18.08
C PHE A 177 -30.86 -25.89 -18.49
N ARG A 178 -31.53 -25.68 -19.64
CA ARG A 178 -32.39 -26.71 -20.27
C ARG A 178 -31.53 -27.97 -20.45
N SER A 179 -31.90 -29.07 -19.76
CA SER A 179 -31.28 -30.41 -19.79
C SER A 179 -30.27 -30.80 -18.70
N ARG A 180 -30.07 -30.03 -17.62
CA ARG A 180 -29.15 -30.43 -16.52
C ARG A 180 -29.85 -30.55 -15.17
N SER A 181 -29.56 -31.62 -14.43
CA SER A 181 -30.03 -31.83 -13.06
C SER A 181 -28.99 -31.36 -12.04
N ALA A 182 -29.44 -31.14 -10.80
CA ALA A 182 -28.57 -30.82 -9.66
C ALA A 182 -27.45 -31.85 -9.46
N GLU A 183 -27.69 -33.10 -9.85
CA GLU A 183 -26.75 -34.23 -9.74
C GLU A 183 -25.55 -34.10 -10.70
N SER A 184 -25.63 -33.22 -11.70
CA SER A 184 -24.49 -32.94 -12.58
C SER A 184 -23.38 -32.10 -11.92
N PHE A 185 -23.58 -31.68 -10.67
CA PHE A 185 -22.63 -30.88 -9.90
C PHE A 185 -22.34 -31.54 -8.55
N GLU A 186 -21.12 -31.31 -8.06
CA GLU A 186 -20.66 -31.75 -6.75
C GLU A 186 -19.99 -30.59 -6.02
N LEU A 187 -20.00 -30.65 -4.69
CA LEU A 187 -19.22 -29.76 -3.84
C LEU A 187 -17.83 -30.34 -3.63
N LEU A 188 -16.81 -29.50 -3.76
CA LEU A 188 -15.45 -29.82 -3.34
C LEU A 188 -15.21 -29.29 -1.92
N CYS A 189 -14.97 -30.21 -0.99
CA CYS A 189 -14.74 -29.89 0.41
C CYS A 189 -13.28 -29.51 0.67
N LYS A 190 -13.01 -28.87 1.81
CA LYS A 190 -11.65 -28.43 2.17
C LYS A 190 -10.66 -29.57 2.42
N ASP A 191 -11.17 -30.75 2.75
CA ASP A 191 -10.39 -31.99 2.89
C ASP A 191 -10.22 -32.74 1.55
N GLY A 192 -10.64 -32.15 0.43
CA GLY A 192 -10.60 -32.75 -0.89
C GLY A 192 -11.70 -33.78 -1.17
N SER A 193 -12.54 -34.11 -0.18
CA SER A 193 -13.69 -34.97 -0.38
C SER A 193 -14.76 -34.27 -1.24
N ARG A 194 -15.68 -35.08 -1.79
CA ARG A 194 -16.78 -34.60 -2.63
C ARG A 194 -18.11 -34.95 -2.01
N LYS A 195 -19.06 -34.04 -2.14
CA LYS A 195 -20.42 -34.23 -1.63
C LYS A 195 -21.47 -33.73 -2.61
N PRO A 196 -22.69 -34.29 -2.58
CA PRO A 196 -23.82 -33.72 -3.30
C PRO A 196 -24.07 -32.27 -2.88
N ILE A 197 -24.58 -31.43 -3.79
CA ILE A 197 -24.84 -30.01 -3.52
C ILE A 197 -25.81 -29.75 -2.35
N THR A 198 -26.62 -30.74 -1.98
CA THR A 198 -27.54 -30.68 -0.84
C THR A 198 -26.83 -30.79 0.52
N GLU A 199 -25.61 -31.34 0.57
CA GLU A 199 -24.80 -31.53 1.78
C GLU A 199 -23.84 -30.34 2.05
N TYR A 200 -24.22 -29.14 1.63
CA TYR A 200 -23.40 -27.93 1.82
C TYR A 200 -23.09 -27.61 3.29
N ARG A 201 -23.92 -28.08 4.24
CA ARG A 201 -23.65 -27.87 5.67
C ARG A 201 -22.43 -28.65 6.15
N GLN A 202 -22.20 -29.83 5.57
CA GLN A 202 -21.03 -30.66 5.85
C GLN A 202 -19.84 -30.29 4.94
N CYS A 203 -20.11 -29.82 3.72
CA CYS A 203 -19.11 -29.46 2.73
C CYS A 203 -19.19 -27.98 2.36
N ASN A 204 -18.46 -27.14 3.07
CA ASN A 204 -18.35 -25.71 2.79
C ASN A 204 -16.99 -25.16 3.16
N TRP A 205 -16.71 -23.97 2.65
CA TRP A 205 -15.46 -23.25 2.85
C TRP A 205 -15.56 -22.23 3.98
N GLY A 206 -16.76 -21.68 4.20
CA GLY A 206 -17.04 -20.81 5.32
C GLY A 206 -18.48 -20.32 5.37
N LEU A 207 -18.86 -19.77 6.53
CA LEU A 207 -20.16 -19.12 6.75
C LEU A 207 -20.05 -17.63 6.43
N VAL A 208 -21.04 -17.10 5.72
CA VAL A 208 -21.06 -15.74 5.20
C VAL A 208 -22.36 -15.03 5.62
N PRO A 209 -22.28 -13.84 6.25
CA PRO A 209 -23.47 -13.02 6.50
C PRO A 209 -24.14 -12.61 5.21
N THR A 210 -25.47 -12.54 5.20
CA THR A 210 -26.23 -12.07 4.04
C THR A 210 -25.94 -10.60 3.72
N ASP A 211 -26.27 -10.18 2.50
CA ASP A 211 -25.98 -8.83 2.06
C ASP A 211 -26.78 -7.79 2.85
N ALA A 212 -26.19 -6.62 3.03
CA ALA A 212 -26.71 -5.56 3.88
C ALA A 212 -27.21 -4.36 3.07
N VAL A 213 -28.30 -3.74 3.53
CA VAL A 213 -28.69 -2.40 3.08
C VAL A 213 -27.88 -1.39 3.87
N VAL A 214 -27.11 -0.56 3.18
CA VAL A 214 -26.21 0.42 3.80
C VAL A 214 -26.63 1.87 3.52
N ILE A 215 -26.24 2.75 4.43
CA ILE A 215 -26.45 4.20 4.35
C ILE A 215 -25.24 4.93 4.92
N SER A 216 -25.06 6.21 4.58
CA SER A 216 -24.03 7.07 5.17
C SER A 216 -24.16 7.19 6.69
N SER A 217 -23.06 7.03 7.43
CA SER A 217 -23.02 7.22 8.89
C SER A 217 -23.39 8.65 9.33
N ALA A 218 -23.20 9.63 8.44
CA ALA A 218 -23.63 11.02 8.68
C ALA A 218 -25.16 11.22 8.78
N LYS A 219 -25.98 10.19 8.48
CA LYS A 219 -27.45 10.28 8.62
C LYS A 219 -27.87 10.03 10.08
N ASP A 220 -28.75 10.88 10.58
CA ASP A 220 -29.26 10.80 11.94
C ASP A 220 -30.07 9.51 12.19
N GLU A 221 -30.13 9.10 13.44
CA GLU A 221 -30.81 7.90 13.90
C GLU A 221 -32.31 7.86 13.51
N LYS A 222 -33.02 8.98 13.66
CA LYS A 222 -34.46 9.05 13.34
C LYS A 222 -34.68 8.79 11.84
N THR A 223 -33.81 9.34 10.99
CA THR A 223 -33.82 9.07 9.55
C THR A 223 -33.49 7.61 9.24
N ARG A 224 -32.47 7.02 9.86
CA ARG A 224 -32.13 5.60 9.70
C ARG A 224 -33.31 4.69 10.04
N ARG A 225 -33.99 4.94 11.17
CA ARG A 225 -35.20 4.20 11.59
C ARG A 225 -36.36 4.34 10.61
N LYS A 226 -36.53 5.52 9.98
CA LYS A 226 -37.55 5.72 8.94
C LYS A 226 -37.27 4.85 7.71
N PHE A 227 -36.01 4.77 7.26
CA PHE A 227 -35.65 3.89 6.16
C PHE A 227 -35.84 2.41 6.50
N GLN A 228 -35.48 1.99 7.71
CA GLN A 228 -35.75 0.62 8.17
C GLN A 228 -37.24 0.29 8.09
N LYS A 229 -38.11 1.15 8.64
CA LYS A 229 -39.57 0.97 8.59
C LYS A 229 -40.12 1.00 7.17
N PHE A 230 -39.59 1.88 6.32
CA PHE A 230 -39.99 1.97 4.91
C PHE A 230 -39.77 0.64 4.19
N PHE A 231 -38.56 0.07 4.28
CA PHE A 231 -38.26 -1.20 3.63
C PHE A 231 -38.99 -2.38 4.24
N GLN A 232 -39.18 -2.41 5.57
CA GLN A 232 -40.01 -3.42 6.22
C GLN A 232 -41.46 -3.39 5.70
N LYS A 233 -42.03 -2.18 5.56
CA LYS A 233 -43.37 -2.02 4.99
C LYS A 233 -43.43 -2.37 3.51
N ALA A 234 -42.38 -2.04 2.74
CA ALA A 234 -42.28 -2.42 1.34
C ALA A 234 -42.27 -3.95 1.17
N VAL A 235 -41.54 -4.67 2.01
CA VAL A 235 -41.56 -6.14 2.03
C VAL A 235 -42.94 -6.67 2.41
N GLU A 236 -43.61 -6.09 3.41
CA GLU A 236 -44.97 -6.51 3.81
C GLU A 236 -45.99 -6.38 2.67
N LEU A 237 -45.88 -5.32 1.86
CA LEU A 237 -46.81 -5.04 0.76
C LEU A 237 -46.47 -5.78 -0.54
N TYR A 238 -45.18 -5.97 -0.81
CA TYR A 238 -44.67 -6.40 -2.10
C TYR A 238 -43.82 -7.67 -2.05
N SER A 239 -43.85 -8.46 -0.99
CA SER A 239 -43.28 -9.83 -0.99
C SER A 239 -44.41 -10.85 -1.00
N HIS A 240 -44.38 -11.80 -1.95
CA HIS A 240 -45.32 -12.94 -1.94
C HIS A 240 -44.80 -14.13 -1.15
N LYS A 241 -43.55 -14.06 -0.71
CA LYS A 241 -42.91 -14.98 0.22
C LYS A 241 -43.25 -14.49 1.62
N GLY A 242 -44.46 -14.82 2.08
CA GLY A 242 -45.03 -14.30 3.32
C GLY A 242 -44.08 -14.40 4.52
N VAL A 243 -44.16 -13.41 5.41
CA VAL A 243 -43.68 -13.54 6.78
C VAL A 243 -44.51 -14.63 7.44
N ASP A 244 -43.91 -15.75 7.87
CA ASP A 244 -44.59 -16.72 8.71
C ASP A 244 -45.15 -16.00 9.95
N THR A 245 -46.46 -15.74 9.97
CA THR A 245 -47.19 -15.13 11.09
C THR A 245 -47.42 -16.13 12.22
N ASN A 246 -46.42 -16.93 12.58
CA ASN A 246 -46.50 -17.91 13.66
C ASN A 246 -45.59 -17.61 14.86
N ASN A 247 -45.15 -16.35 15.04
CA ASN A 247 -44.39 -16.01 16.24
C ASN A 247 -44.68 -14.62 16.85
N THR A 248 -45.95 -14.24 16.95
CA THR A 248 -46.40 -13.09 17.76
C THR A 248 -47.19 -13.51 19.00
N ASN A 249 -46.87 -14.64 19.63
CA ASN A 249 -47.49 -15.07 20.88
C ASN A 249 -46.46 -15.59 21.92
N LEU A 250 -45.29 -14.95 22.03
CA LEU A 250 -44.29 -15.34 23.04
C LEU A 250 -43.53 -14.16 23.66
N TYR A 251 -44.17 -13.00 23.85
CA TYR A 251 -43.70 -11.97 24.79
C TYR A 251 -44.89 -11.24 25.41
N ASN A 252 -45.63 -11.95 26.28
CA ASN A 252 -46.37 -11.31 27.36
C ASN A 252 -46.52 -12.28 28.53
N GLN A 253 -45.39 -12.63 29.15
CA GLN A 253 -45.36 -13.07 30.53
C GLN A 253 -44.28 -12.28 31.25
N ASN A 254 -44.70 -11.18 31.87
CA ASN A 254 -44.07 -10.72 33.10
C ASN A 254 -45.18 -10.38 34.09
N SER A 255 -45.41 -11.38 34.95
CA SER A 255 -45.76 -11.27 36.35
C SER A 255 -45.72 -9.85 36.92
N PHE A 256 -46.89 -9.25 37.14
CA PHE A 256 -47.09 -8.34 38.26
C PHE A 256 -48.10 -8.96 39.20
N ASN A 257 -47.57 -9.27 40.36
CA ASN A 257 -48.25 -9.75 41.54
C ASN A 257 -49.05 -8.58 42.13
N THR A 258 -50.38 -8.63 42.09
CA THR A 258 -51.22 -8.03 43.14
C THR A 258 -52.57 -8.73 43.16
N ASP A 259 -52.88 -9.19 44.36
CA ASP A 259 -54.06 -9.91 44.81
C ASP A 259 -55.41 -9.30 44.40
N ASN A 260 -56.31 -10.22 43.98
CA ASN A 260 -57.61 -10.45 44.61
C ASN A 260 -58.57 -9.24 44.76
N ARG A 261 -59.60 -9.16 43.89
CA ARG A 261 -61.04 -9.15 44.27
C ARG A 261 -62.00 -8.95 43.08
N ASN A 262 -62.94 -9.89 42.98
CA ASN A 262 -64.37 -9.75 42.66
C ASN A 262 -64.86 -8.93 41.44
N MET A 263 -65.16 -9.68 40.37
CA MET A 263 -66.52 -9.90 39.81
C MET A 263 -67.67 -8.97 40.29
N TYR A 264 -68.21 -8.13 39.41
CA TYR A 264 -69.57 -8.22 38.82
C TYR A 264 -70.06 -6.87 38.19
N ASN A 265 -70.65 -7.03 37.01
CA ASN A 265 -71.83 -6.33 36.46
C ASN A 265 -71.81 -4.90 35.89
N ASN A 266 -72.25 -4.87 34.62
CA ASN A 266 -73.36 -4.10 34.04
C ASN A 266 -73.28 -2.58 33.80
N ASN A 267 -73.35 -2.28 32.50
CA ASN A 267 -74.31 -1.39 31.82
C ASN A 267 -74.29 0.14 32.03
N LEU A 268 -74.56 0.80 30.88
CA LEU A 268 -75.27 2.07 30.64
C LEU A 268 -74.46 3.36 30.41
N PHE A 269 -74.67 3.87 29.19
CA PHE A 269 -74.75 5.25 28.71
C PHE A 269 -74.91 6.36 29.78
N TYR A 270 -74.15 7.45 29.70
CA TYR A 270 -74.61 8.76 29.16
C TYR A 270 -73.51 9.85 29.20
N ASN A 271 -73.69 10.83 28.31
CA ASN A 271 -72.90 12.04 28.01
C ASN A 271 -72.57 12.98 29.18
N GLN A 272 -71.47 13.74 29.05
CA GLN A 272 -71.43 15.23 28.91
C GLN A 272 -69.98 15.76 28.96
N ALA A 273 -69.48 16.34 27.85
CA ALA A 273 -69.29 17.80 27.59
C ALA A 273 -68.06 18.39 28.33
N SER A 274 -66.90 18.61 27.69
CA SER A 274 -66.48 19.73 26.79
C SER A 274 -65.34 20.54 27.46
N PRO A 275 -64.52 21.37 26.79
CA PRO A 275 -64.14 21.41 25.36
C PRO A 275 -62.64 21.77 25.10
N ASN A 276 -62.28 21.75 23.80
CA ASN A 276 -61.20 22.48 23.10
C ASN A 276 -59.76 21.92 23.10
N ARG A 277 -59.34 21.39 21.95
CA ARG A 277 -58.46 22.13 21.02
C ARG A 277 -58.26 21.40 19.68
N TYR A 278 -58.59 22.12 18.61
CA TYR A 278 -58.12 22.01 17.22
C TYR A 278 -57.19 20.84 16.87
N ASP A 279 -57.73 19.90 16.10
CA ASP A 279 -56.91 19.02 15.26
C ASP A 279 -57.36 19.20 13.81
N ASN A 280 -56.46 19.80 13.02
CA ASN A 280 -56.63 19.96 11.58
C ASN A 280 -56.44 18.59 10.93
N ARG A 281 -57.54 18.05 10.41
CA ARG A 281 -57.55 16.96 9.44
C ARG A 281 -56.72 17.37 8.22
N ASP A 282 -55.60 16.69 8.01
CA ASP A 282 -55.10 16.45 6.66
C ASP A 282 -55.19 14.98 6.30
N ASN A 283 -55.94 14.79 5.22
CA ASN A 283 -56.51 13.59 4.68
C ASN A 283 -55.44 12.87 3.84
N PHE A 284 -54.63 12.00 4.44
CA PHE A 284 -53.86 11.03 3.66
C PHE A 284 -54.75 9.84 3.33
N GLY A 285 -55.26 9.89 2.10
CA GLY A 285 -56.13 8.87 1.52
C GLY A 285 -55.55 7.47 1.64
N LYS A 286 -56.46 6.52 1.82
CA LYS A 286 -56.25 5.10 1.53
C LYS A 286 -55.57 4.98 0.17
N ILE A 287 -54.30 4.60 0.16
CA ILE A 287 -53.66 4.10 -1.06
C ILE A 287 -54.34 2.77 -1.34
N ASP A 288 -55.08 2.77 -2.44
CA ASP A 288 -55.83 1.65 -2.96
C ASP A 288 -54.93 0.42 -3.12
N SER A 289 -55.36 -0.72 -2.59
CA SER A 289 -54.70 -2.02 -2.65
C SER A 289 -54.83 -2.68 -4.04
N SER A 290 -54.98 -1.88 -5.09
CA SER A 290 -55.28 -2.34 -6.46
C SER A 290 -54.12 -3.08 -7.13
N PHE A 291 -52.93 -3.10 -6.52
CA PHE A 291 -51.79 -3.91 -6.97
C PHE A 291 -51.69 -5.30 -6.32
N THR A 292 -52.57 -5.65 -5.36
CA THR A 292 -52.51 -6.95 -4.65
C THR A 292 -53.70 -7.88 -4.90
N SER A 293 -54.76 -7.43 -5.57
CA SER A 293 -55.96 -8.25 -5.85
C SER A 293 -56.11 -8.62 -7.32
N THR A 294 -56.07 -9.91 -7.63
CA THR A 294 -56.68 -10.47 -8.85
C THR A 294 -58.20 -10.54 -8.66
N THR A 295 -58.89 -9.44 -8.87
CA THR A 295 -60.33 -9.47 -9.19
C THR A 295 -60.49 -8.97 -10.61
N PRO A 296 -61.09 -9.75 -11.53
CA PRO A 296 -61.50 -9.21 -12.81
C PRO A 296 -62.60 -8.19 -12.53
N ALA A 297 -62.26 -6.90 -12.58
CA ALA A 297 -63.28 -5.87 -12.69
C ALA A 297 -63.87 -6.02 -14.10
N ASN A 298 -65.05 -6.64 -14.19
CA ASN A 298 -65.87 -6.64 -15.40
C ASN A 298 -66.32 -5.20 -15.67
N PHE A 299 -65.44 -4.40 -16.27
CA PHE A 299 -65.85 -3.28 -17.09
C PHE A 299 -66.18 -3.82 -18.47
N GLY A 300 -67.40 -3.54 -18.92
CA GLY A 300 -67.87 -3.96 -20.23
C GLY A 300 -66.91 -3.52 -21.34
N GLN A 301 -66.78 -4.39 -22.35
CA GLN A 301 -66.07 -4.25 -23.62
C GLN A 301 -64.52 -4.28 -23.56
N ASN A 302 -64.00 -5.48 -23.84
CA ASN A 302 -62.81 -5.79 -24.65
C ASN A 302 -61.44 -5.15 -24.33
N ASP A 303 -61.11 -4.88 -23.06
CA ASP A 303 -59.70 -4.74 -22.66
C ASP A 303 -59.47 -5.22 -21.22
N THR A 304 -59.09 -6.50 -21.06
CA THR A 304 -58.58 -7.00 -19.78
C THR A 304 -57.13 -6.53 -19.60
N GLN A 305 -56.94 -5.35 -18.99
CA GLN A 305 -55.62 -4.92 -18.51
C GLN A 305 -55.28 -5.70 -17.23
N PHE A 306 -54.33 -6.62 -17.33
CA PHE A 306 -53.72 -7.25 -16.15
C PHE A 306 -52.82 -6.23 -15.46
N PHE A 307 -53.17 -5.81 -14.24
CA PHE A 307 -52.23 -5.09 -13.39
C PHE A 307 -51.13 -6.06 -12.95
N GLU A 308 -49.92 -5.82 -13.42
CA GLU A 308 -48.79 -6.69 -13.15
C GLU A 308 -48.37 -6.56 -11.68
N LYS A 309 -48.35 -7.69 -10.97
CA LYS A 309 -48.00 -7.75 -9.55
C LYS A 309 -46.50 -7.49 -9.39
N PHE A 310 -46.13 -6.58 -8.49
CA PHE A 310 -44.73 -6.31 -8.18
C PHE A 310 -44.29 -7.16 -6.98
N ASP A 311 -43.23 -7.95 -7.15
CA ASP A 311 -42.54 -8.67 -6.07
C ASP A 311 -41.12 -8.10 -5.89
N ILE A 312 -40.82 -7.62 -4.69
CA ILE A 312 -39.58 -6.90 -4.35
C ILE A 312 -38.32 -7.80 -4.41
N PHE A 313 -38.48 -9.12 -4.29
CA PHE A 313 -37.38 -10.09 -4.34
C PHE A 313 -37.42 -10.96 -5.60
N GLU A 314 -38.12 -10.55 -6.65
CA GLU A 314 -38.19 -11.30 -7.90
C GLU A 314 -37.43 -10.55 -9.00
N SER A 315 -36.40 -11.20 -9.54
CA SER A 315 -35.56 -10.61 -10.58
C SER A 315 -35.73 -11.28 -11.95
N ASN A 316 -36.18 -12.53 -11.98
CA ASN A 316 -36.20 -13.38 -13.17
C ASN A 316 -36.91 -12.74 -14.37
N ARG A 317 -38.05 -12.07 -14.17
CA ARG A 317 -38.77 -11.37 -15.24
C ARG A 317 -37.97 -10.27 -15.95
N TYR A 318 -36.93 -9.76 -15.31
CA TYR A 318 -36.01 -8.77 -15.89
C TYR A 318 -34.79 -9.42 -16.56
N GLY A 319 -34.79 -10.76 -16.69
CA GLY A 319 -33.75 -11.53 -17.38
C GLY A 319 -32.44 -11.70 -16.60
N LYS A 320 -32.42 -11.35 -15.31
CA LYS A 320 -31.25 -11.50 -14.42
C LYS A 320 -31.68 -11.95 -13.02
N LEU A 321 -30.73 -12.46 -12.24
CA LEU A 321 -30.91 -12.80 -10.84
C LEU A 321 -30.38 -11.71 -9.91
N ASN A 322 -30.96 -11.63 -8.71
CA ASN A 322 -30.48 -10.84 -7.57
C ASN A 322 -30.35 -9.34 -7.89
N LEU A 323 -31.37 -8.77 -8.54
CA LEU A 323 -31.44 -7.34 -8.83
C LEU A 323 -31.91 -6.58 -7.58
N MET A 324 -31.10 -5.63 -7.12
CA MET A 324 -31.25 -4.88 -5.86
C MET A 324 -31.13 -5.75 -4.60
N PHE A 325 -31.92 -6.81 -4.50
CA PHE A 325 -31.93 -7.76 -3.39
C PHE A 325 -31.68 -9.17 -3.91
N GLU A 326 -31.28 -10.07 -3.03
CA GLU A 326 -31.16 -11.48 -3.35
C GLU A 326 -32.54 -12.10 -3.52
N ASP A 327 -32.74 -12.89 -4.58
CA ASP A 327 -34.04 -13.47 -4.92
C ASP A 327 -34.53 -14.47 -3.86
N LEU A 328 -33.62 -15.04 -3.06
CA LEU A 328 -33.99 -15.93 -1.95
C LEU A 328 -34.40 -15.20 -0.68
N THR A 329 -34.29 -13.88 -0.64
CA THR A 329 -34.67 -13.10 0.52
C THR A 329 -36.17 -13.28 0.79
N LYS A 330 -36.49 -13.48 2.07
CA LYS A 330 -37.87 -13.58 2.58
C LYS A 330 -38.27 -12.32 3.31
N SER A 331 -37.33 -11.69 4.02
CA SER A 331 -37.59 -10.44 4.74
C SER A 331 -36.35 -9.58 4.94
N LEU A 332 -36.57 -8.30 5.24
CA LEU A 332 -35.52 -7.36 5.65
C LEU A 332 -35.63 -7.06 7.15
N VAL A 333 -34.58 -7.35 7.90
CA VAL A 333 -34.55 -7.19 9.36
C VAL A 333 -33.72 -5.97 9.75
N SER A 334 -34.28 -5.13 10.61
CA SER A 334 -33.61 -3.94 11.16
C SER A 334 -32.44 -4.33 12.04
N ILE A 335 -31.30 -3.68 11.83
CA ILE A 335 -30.10 -3.82 12.66
C ILE A 335 -30.17 -2.81 13.80
N ARG A 336 -29.92 -3.28 15.02
CA ARG A 336 -29.86 -2.45 16.24
C ARG A 336 -28.76 -1.41 16.11
N GLU A 337 -28.95 -0.23 16.66
CA GLU A 337 -28.07 0.91 16.45
C GLU A 337 -26.60 0.63 16.82
N GLU A 338 -26.40 -0.03 17.96
CA GLU A 338 -25.10 -0.47 18.46
C GLU A 338 -24.39 -1.50 17.55
N GLU A 339 -25.14 -2.15 16.66
CA GLU A 339 -24.65 -3.12 15.68
C GLU A 339 -24.52 -2.52 14.27
N GLN A 340 -24.87 -1.25 14.05
CA GLN A 340 -24.77 -0.59 12.74
C GLN A 340 -23.33 -0.17 12.41
N PHE A 341 -22.42 -1.13 12.47
CA PHE A 341 -21.04 -1.02 12.07
C PHE A 341 -20.63 -2.28 11.32
N TYR A 342 -19.68 -2.16 10.40
CA TYR A 342 -19.25 -3.32 9.60
C TYR A 342 -18.68 -4.46 10.46
N LYS A 343 -17.96 -4.16 11.55
CA LYS A 343 -17.36 -5.20 12.42
C LYS A 343 -18.41 -6.07 13.14
N PRO A 344 -19.36 -5.52 13.92
CA PRO A 344 -20.46 -6.29 14.51
C PRO A 344 -21.27 -7.07 13.47
N TYR A 345 -21.50 -6.47 12.29
CA TYR A 345 -22.25 -7.12 11.22
C TYR A 345 -21.53 -8.34 10.66
N LEU A 346 -20.26 -8.19 10.34
CA LEU A 346 -19.45 -9.24 9.71
C LEU A 346 -19.06 -10.34 10.69
N GLN A 347 -19.09 -10.08 12.00
CA GLN A 347 -18.78 -11.05 13.05
C GLN A 347 -17.45 -11.75 12.77
N ASN A 348 -17.45 -13.09 12.76
CA ASN A 348 -16.28 -13.91 12.48
C ASN A 348 -15.76 -13.79 11.05
N ALA A 349 -16.52 -13.24 10.10
CA ALA A 349 -16.06 -13.09 8.72
C ALA A 349 -14.96 -12.03 8.56
N VAL A 350 -14.83 -11.10 9.51
CA VAL A 350 -13.74 -10.10 9.53
C VAL A 350 -12.37 -10.78 9.48
N LYS A 351 -12.22 -11.96 10.11
CA LYS A 351 -10.95 -12.71 10.11
C LYS A 351 -10.47 -13.08 8.71
N TYR A 352 -11.38 -13.36 7.78
CA TYR A 352 -11.04 -13.69 6.40
C TYR A 352 -10.56 -12.44 5.65
N ILE A 353 -11.26 -11.32 5.86
CA ILE A 353 -10.97 -10.03 5.22
C ILE A 353 -9.64 -9.45 5.72
N GLU A 354 -9.35 -9.57 7.01
CA GLU A 354 -8.07 -9.12 7.57
C GLU A 354 -6.96 -10.13 7.29
N GLY A 355 -7.26 -11.43 7.36
CA GLY A 355 -6.29 -12.51 7.19
C GLY A 355 -5.79 -12.69 5.76
N ILE A 356 -6.57 -12.33 4.74
CA ILE A 356 -6.09 -12.36 3.33
C ILE A 356 -4.91 -11.40 3.12
N ARG A 357 -4.78 -10.36 3.96
CA ARG A 357 -3.66 -9.39 3.93
C ARG A 357 -2.46 -9.85 4.75
N ARG A 358 -2.36 -11.14 5.07
CA ARG A 358 -1.18 -11.70 5.73
C ARG A 358 0.05 -11.46 4.86
N CYS A 359 1.18 -11.20 5.49
CA CYS A 359 2.45 -11.02 4.81
C CYS A 359 3.52 -11.92 5.46
N PRO A 360 4.36 -12.60 4.68
CA PRO A 360 5.51 -13.34 5.22
C PRO A 360 6.46 -12.43 6.00
N VAL A 361 6.56 -11.17 5.56
CA VAL A 361 7.37 -10.13 6.19
C VAL A 361 6.44 -9.27 7.05
N GLY A 362 6.63 -9.31 8.37
CA GLY A 362 5.74 -8.63 9.32
C GLY A 362 6.00 -7.13 9.44
N ARG A 363 7.27 -6.72 9.35
CA ARG A 363 7.73 -5.34 9.58
C ARG A 363 8.86 -4.94 8.64
N MET A 364 8.99 -3.64 8.41
CA MET A 364 10.11 -3.00 7.74
C MET A 364 10.55 -1.81 8.59
N SER A 365 11.77 -1.83 9.12
CA SER A 365 12.32 -0.77 9.96
C SER A 365 13.22 0.17 9.13
N LEU A 366 12.75 1.41 8.91
CA LEU A 366 13.52 2.46 8.25
C LEU A 366 14.39 3.19 9.26
N CYS A 367 15.71 3.16 9.06
CA CYS A 367 16.67 3.92 9.83
C CYS A 367 16.80 5.35 9.29
N VAL A 368 16.71 6.32 10.19
CA VAL A 368 16.88 7.75 9.94
C VAL A 368 17.86 8.34 10.95
N THR A 369 18.43 9.50 10.67
CA THR A 369 19.56 10.05 11.46
C THR A 369 19.19 11.26 12.30
N SER A 370 18.11 11.96 11.94
CA SER A 370 17.70 13.20 12.59
C SER A 370 16.29 13.13 13.18
N GLU A 371 15.99 14.07 14.08
CA GLU A 371 14.64 14.20 14.65
C GLU A 371 13.58 14.56 13.59
N PRO A 372 13.83 15.52 12.68
CA PRO A 372 12.89 15.83 11.59
C PRO A 372 12.61 14.64 10.67
N GLU A 373 13.63 13.84 10.33
CA GLU A 373 13.41 12.61 9.55
C GLU A 373 12.59 11.57 10.32
N ARG A 374 12.81 11.44 11.64
CA ARG A 374 12.00 10.54 12.48
C ARG A 374 10.54 10.95 12.48
N GLU A 375 10.25 12.23 12.59
CA GLU A 375 8.88 12.76 12.51
C GLU A 375 8.26 12.49 11.12
N LYS A 376 9.00 12.72 10.03
CA LYS A 376 8.54 12.39 8.67
C LYS A 376 8.29 10.89 8.49
N CYS A 377 9.16 10.03 9.02
CA CYS A 377 8.98 8.58 9.00
C CYS A 377 7.72 8.16 9.77
N ILE A 378 7.43 8.77 10.92
CA ILE A 378 6.21 8.48 11.69
C ILE A 378 4.96 8.88 10.91
N LYS A 379 4.97 10.03 10.22
CA LYS A 379 3.87 10.42 9.32
C LYS A 379 3.71 9.42 8.17
N MET A 380 4.81 8.97 7.57
CA MET A 380 4.79 7.91 6.54
C MET A 380 4.18 6.62 7.08
N LYS A 381 4.57 6.21 8.29
CA LYS A 381 4.02 5.03 8.97
C LYS A 381 2.52 5.12 9.16
N ILE A 382 2.02 6.26 9.65
CA ILE A 382 0.59 6.48 9.87
C ILE A 382 -0.17 6.43 8.53
N ALA A 383 0.35 7.09 7.49
CA ALA A 383 -0.25 7.11 6.16
C ALA A 383 -0.38 5.69 5.57
N LEU A 384 0.70 4.91 5.59
CA LEU A 384 0.72 3.53 5.10
C LEU A 384 -0.19 2.61 5.94
N SER A 385 -0.22 2.81 7.26
CA SER A 385 -1.06 2.00 8.16
C SER A 385 -2.56 2.29 7.95
N ALA A 386 -2.93 3.53 7.61
CA ALA A 386 -4.31 3.88 7.27
C ALA A 386 -4.81 3.08 6.05
N GLN A 387 -3.91 2.80 5.10
CA GLN A 387 -4.18 1.99 3.89
C GLN A 387 -3.97 0.48 4.09
N LEU A 388 -3.72 0.02 5.32
CA LEU A 388 -3.44 -1.40 5.66
C LEU A 388 -2.26 -2.01 4.89
N MET A 389 -1.27 -1.19 4.53
CA MET A 389 -0.11 -1.67 3.79
C MET A 389 0.77 -2.57 4.63
N LYS A 390 1.33 -3.60 3.99
CA LYS A 390 2.27 -4.56 4.56
C LYS A 390 3.60 -4.57 3.78
N PRO A 391 4.74 -4.88 4.43
CA PRO A 391 4.94 -5.02 5.87
C PRO A 391 4.65 -3.72 6.64
N GLU A 392 4.48 -3.81 7.97
CA GLU A 392 4.27 -2.61 8.79
C GLU A 392 5.56 -1.79 8.89
N LEU A 393 5.49 -0.50 8.55
CA LEU A 393 6.63 0.40 8.69
C LEU A 393 6.92 0.69 10.17
N SER A 394 8.18 0.58 10.55
CA SER A 394 8.73 1.07 11.80
C SER A 394 9.83 2.10 11.53
N CYS A 395 10.03 3.00 12.48
CA CYS A 395 11.05 4.06 12.38
C CYS A 395 12.11 3.83 13.46
N TYR A 396 13.36 3.74 13.04
CA TYR A 396 14.51 3.62 13.92
C TYR A 396 15.36 4.89 13.77
N LYS A 397 15.73 5.54 14.87
CA LYS A 397 16.59 6.72 14.85
C LYS A 397 17.99 6.32 15.29
N GLY A 398 18.93 6.31 14.36
CA GLY A 398 20.35 6.29 14.65
C GLY A 398 20.89 7.70 14.88
N HIS A 399 22.05 7.83 15.50
CA HIS A 399 22.79 9.07 15.68
C HIS A 399 23.62 9.45 14.45
N SER A 400 23.86 8.51 13.53
CA SER A 400 24.64 8.69 12.31
C SER A 400 24.28 7.68 11.22
N HIS A 401 24.70 7.94 9.98
CA HIS A 401 24.56 6.99 8.88
C HIS A 401 25.37 5.70 9.13
N ILE A 402 26.51 5.78 9.83
CA ILE A 402 27.32 4.62 10.22
C ILE A 402 26.58 3.73 11.21
N GLU A 403 25.92 4.29 12.23
CA GLU A 403 25.07 3.50 13.13
C GLU A 403 23.90 2.88 12.37
N CYS A 404 23.28 3.58 11.41
CA CYS A 404 22.27 2.98 10.55
C CYS A 404 22.82 1.78 9.78
N MET A 405 24.02 1.86 9.21
CA MET A 405 24.65 0.72 8.52
C MET A 405 24.88 -0.46 9.48
N GLN A 406 25.39 -0.20 10.68
CA GLN A 406 25.59 -1.22 11.73
C GLN A 406 24.27 -1.85 12.15
N SER A 407 23.25 -1.03 12.40
CA SER A 407 21.91 -1.44 12.82
C SER A 407 21.25 -2.33 11.76
N ILE A 408 21.38 -1.99 10.47
CA ILE A 408 20.90 -2.83 9.37
C ILE A 408 21.67 -4.15 9.33
N SER A 409 23.00 -4.10 9.36
CA SER A 409 23.86 -5.29 9.35
C SER A 409 23.58 -6.24 10.52
N ASN A 410 23.20 -5.70 11.68
CA ASN A 410 22.90 -6.47 12.90
C ASN A 410 21.42 -6.89 12.99
N GLY A 411 20.57 -6.53 12.03
CA GLY A 411 19.14 -6.88 12.03
C GLY A 411 18.28 -6.08 13.01
N GLN A 412 18.78 -4.93 13.50
CA GLN A 412 18.03 -4.00 14.36
C GLN A 412 17.16 -3.03 13.54
N SER A 413 17.62 -2.66 12.35
CA SER A 413 16.86 -1.99 11.31
C SER A 413 16.96 -2.76 10.00
N ASP A 414 16.18 -2.38 8.98
CA ASP A 414 16.09 -3.14 7.73
C ASP A 414 16.57 -2.35 6.52
N ILE A 415 16.25 -1.05 6.48
CA ILE A 415 16.59 -0.17 5.35
C ILE A 415 17.03 1.21 5.80
N ALA A 416 17.80 1.90 4.94
CA ALA A 416 18.11 3.32 5.04
C ALA A 416 18.30 3.89 3.63
N VAL A 417 18.15 5.20 3.47
CA VAL A 417 18.44 5.90 2.22
C VAL A 417 19.84 6.50 2.33
N PHE A 418 20.72 6.19 1.38
CA PHE A 418 22.12 6.59 1.40
C PHE A 418 22.54 7.30 0.12
N ASP A 419 23.41 8.31 0.27
CA ASP A 419 24.16 8.91 -0.83
C ASP A 419 25.21 7.92 -1.37
N ALA A 420 25.69 8.17 -2.59
CA ALA A 420 26.72 7.38 -3.25
C ALA A 420 27.94 7.04 -2.36
N GLY A 421 28.42 8.00 -1.55
CA GLY A 421 29.53 7.77 -0.61
C GLY A 421 29.18 6.83 0.55
N ASP A 422 27.95 6.91 1.04
CA ASP A 422 27.47 6.04 2.10
C ASP A 422 27.17 4.63 1.56
N ILE A 423 26.65 4.50 0.33
CA ILE A 423 26.48 3.21 -0.36
C ILE A 423 27.83 2.47 -0.48
N TYR A 424 28.90 3.19 -0.84
CA TYR A 424 30.24 2.63 -0.89
C TYR A 424 30.67 2.05 0.47
N THR A 425 30.50 2.84 1.53
CA THR A 425 30.89 2.46 2.88
C THR A 425 30.04 1.30 3.40
N ALA A 426 28.73 1.33 3.14
CA ALA A 426 27.75 0.32 3.48
C ALA A 426 28.07 -1.04 2.83
N GLY A 427 28.40 -1.04 1.54
CA GLY A 427 28.80 -2.25 0.82
C GLY A 427 30.14 -2.80 1.30
N LEU A 428 31.16 -1.94 1.38
CA LEU A 428 32.52 -2.36 1.75
C LEU A 428 32.64 -2.88 3.19
N ARG A 429 32.02 -2.19 4.17
CA ARG A 429 32.21 -2.50 5.60
C ARG A 429 31.13 -3.41 6.18
N TYR A 430 29.92 -3.36 5.62
CA TYR A 430 28.73 -3.98 6.22
C TYR A 430 28.00 -4.96 5.28
N ASN A 431 28.54 -5.22 4.09
CA ASN A 431 27.91 -6.07 3.06
C ASN A 431 26.46 -5.68 2.74
N LEU A 432 26.14 -4.39 2.83
CA LEU A 432 24.82 -3.88 2.46
C LEU A 432 24.73 -3.68 0.95
N ILE A 433 23.52 -3.78 0.41
CA ILE A 433 23.27 -3.66 -1.03
C ILE A 433 22.18 -2.62 -1.30
N PRO A 434 22.34 -1.73 -2.30
CA PRO A 434 21.25 -0.92 -2.82
C PRO A 434 20.24 -1.80 -3.58
N PHE A 435 18.94 -1.52 -3.45
CA PHE A 435 17.89 -2.26 -4.16
C PHE A 435 16.81 -1.37 -4.81
N VAL A 436 16.73 -0.10 -4.43
CA VAL A 436 15.87 0.92 -5.06
C VAL A 436 16.63 2.23 -5.12
N ALA A 437 16.68 2.88 -6.28
CA ALA A 437 17.32 4.19 -6.50
C ALA A 437 16.30 5.32 -6.67
N GLU A 438 16.66 6.51 -6.22
CA GLU A 438 15.92 7.73 -6.58
C GLU A 438 16.16 8.10 -8.04
N VAL A 439 15.14 8.66 -8.69
CA VAL A 439 15.27 9.25 -10.02
C VAL A 439 14.79 10.70 -9.99
N TYR A 440 15.62 11.60 -10.50
CA TYR A 440 15.37 13.03 -10.53
C TYR A 440 14.91 13.48 -11.94
N HIS A 441 15.37 14.64 -12.42
CA HIS A 441 14.95 15.21 -13.70
C HIS A 441 15.64 14.62 -14.94
N LEU A 442 16.77 13.93 -14.80
CA LEU A 442 17.47 13.32 -15.94
C LEU A 442 16.76 12.08 -16.50
N GLY A 443 15.75 11.57 -15.79
CA GLY A 443 15.04 10.34 -16.18
C GLY A 443 15.81 9.07 -15.88
N GLU A 444 17.08 9.17 -15.44
CA GLU A 444 17.94 8.07 -14.99
C GLU A 444 18.34 8.29 -13.51
N PRO A 445 18.71 7.24 -12.76
CA PRO A 445 19.13 7.32 -11.36
C PRO A 445 20.56 7.90 -11.24
N GLU A 446 20.77 9.09 -11.80
CA GLU A 446 22.05 9.76 -11.93
C GLU A 446 21.89 11.27 -11.82
N TYR A 447 22.94 11.96 -11.39
CA TYR A 447 23.02 13.42 -11.34
C TYR A 447 24.45 13.91 -11.58
N TYR A 448 24.61 15.16 -11.98
CA TYR A 448 25.92 15.80 -12.11
C TYR A 448 26.32 16.53 -10.82
N ALA A 449 27.56 16.31 -10.40
CA ALA A 449 28.21 17.11 -9.36
C ALA A 449 28.76 18.41 -9.98
N VAL A 450 28.48 19.55 -9.35
CA VAL A 450 28.92 20.86 -9.82
C VAL A 450 29.52 21.68 -8.68
N ALA A 451 30.38 22.62 -9.03
CA ALA A 451 30.84 23.68 -8.16
C ALA A 451 30.11 24.97 -8.55
N VAL A 452 29.43 25.60 -7.58
CA VAL A 452 28.63 26.80 -7.78
C VAL A 452 29.28 27.96 -7.04
N ALA A 453 29.40 29.11 -7.70
CA ALA A 453 29.84 30.36 -7.10
C ALA A 453 28.85 31.47 -7.44
N LYS A 454 28.95 32.61 -6.75
CA LYS A 454 28.12 33.78 -7.04
C LYS A 454 28.63 34.48 -8.31
N GLU A 455 27.72 34.96 -9.14
CA GLU A 455 28.06 35.72 -10.35
C GLU A 455 28.85 36.99 -10.00
N GLU A 456 28.49 37.66 -8.90
CA GLU A 456 29.15 38.86 -8.37
C GLU A 456 30.62 38.68 -7.93
N ASP A 457 31.13 37.45 -7.78
CA ASP A 457 32.54 37.16 -7.48
C ASP A 457 33.24 36.52 -8.69
N PRO A 458 33.75 37.33 -9.65
CA PRO A 458 34.43 36.83 -10.84
C PRO A 458 35.83 36.26 -10.57
N ASP A 459 36.41 36.54 -9.39
CA ASP A 459 37.76 36.10 -9.03
C ASP A 459 37.80 34.63 -8.58
N THR A 460 36.64 34.04 -8.25
CA THR A 460 36.55 32.64 -7.85
C THR A 460 36.56 31.71 -9.06
N ALA A 461 37.62 30.91 -9.18
CA ALA A 461 37.79 29.90 -10.21
C ALA A 461 38.11 28.52 -9.60
N LEU A 462 37.62 27.44 -10.23
CA LEU A 462 37.82 26.07 -9.73
C LEU A 462 39.31 25.67 -9.63
N THR A 463 40.14 26.20 -10.54
CA THR A 463 41.58 25.94 -10.62
C THR A 463 42.37 26.60 -9.49
N TYR A 464 41.79 27.58 -8.78
CA TYR A 464 42.46 28.30 -7.70
C TYR A 464 41.48 28.66 -6.58
N LEU A 465 41.26 27.70 -5.68
CA LEU A 465 40.42 27.87 -4.49
C LEU A 465 41.25 28.08 -3.21
N LYS A 466 42.56 28.31 -3.34
CA LYS A 466 43.45 28.51 -2.20
C LYS A 466 43.05 29.78 -1.45
N GLY A 467 42.77 29.65 -0.16
CA GLY A 467 42.36 30.78 0.68
C GLY A 467 40.86 31.15 0.59
N LYS A 468 40.08 30.43 -0.23
CA LYS A 468 38.62 30.64 -0.37
C LYS A 468 37.85 29.85 0.68
N TYR A 469 36.60 30.25 0.89
CA TYR A 469 35.65 29.66 1.84
C TYR A 469 34.73 28.67 1.11
N THR A 470 34.60 27.45 1.63
CA THR A 470 33.93 26.36 0.89
C THR A 470 32.75 25.75 1.65
N CYS A 471 31.67 25.46 0.91
CA CYS A 471 30.45 24.87 1.43
C CYS A 471 30.24 23.47 0.83
N HIS A 472 30.11 22.46 1.69
CA HIS A 472 30.03 21.06 1.28
C HIS A 472 28.76 20.42 1.83
N ALA A 473 28.10 19.58 1.04
CA ALA A 473 26.90 18.86 1.50
C ALA A 473 27.17 17.93 2.71
N GLY A 474 28.40 17.47 2.86
CA GLY A 474 28.85 16.64 3.98
C GLY A 474 30.10 15.84 3.63
N ILE A 475 30.87 15.47 4.65
CA ILE A 475 32.06 14.62 4.48
C ILE A 475 31.68 13.31 3.78
N ASN A 476 32.55 12.81 2.90
CA ASN A 476 32.39 11.57 2.14
C ASN A 476 31.22 11.50 1.14
N THR A 477 30.36 12.52 1.05
CA THR A 477 29.28 12.55 0.04
C THR A 477 29.84 12.57 -1.39
N GLY A 478 29.06 12.11 -2.36
CA GLY A 478 29.46 12.02 -3.76
C GLY A 478 29.81 13.39 -4.35
N ALA A 479 28.81 14.26 -4.52
CA ALA A 479 29.02 15.60 -5.08
C ALA A 479 29.61 16.61 -4.11
N GLY A 480 29.32 16.48 -2.80
CA GLY A 480 29.78 17.44 -1.81
C GLY A 480 31.24 17.26 -1.39
N TRP A 481 31.83 16.08 -1.59
CA TRP A 481 33.19 15.81 -1.11
C TRP A 481 34.03 14.97 -2.06
N THR A 482 33.58 13.77 -2.41
CA THR A 482 34.39 12.76 -3.12
C THR A 482 34.83 13.25 -4.50
N TYR A 483 33.92 13.77 -5.32
CA TYR A 483 34.27 14.29 -6.65
C TYR A 483 35.10 15.57 -6.60
N PRO A 484 34.70 16.62 -5.84
CA PRO A 484 35.51 17.83 -5.70
C PRO A 484 36.95 17.54 -5.26
N MET A 485 37.12 16.77 -4.17
CA MET A 485 38.45 16.49 -3.65
C MET A 485 39.27 15.62 -4.60
N ALA A 486 38.65 14.63 -5.26
CA ALA A 486 39.34 13.81 -6.25
C ALA A 486 39.88 14.66 -7.42
N HIS A 487 39.12 15.65 -7.90
CA HIS A 487 39.56 16.54 -8.98
C HIS A 487 40.69 17.46 -8.55
N LEU A 488 40.56 18.12 -7.39
CA LEU A 488 41.61 19.01 -6.89
C LEU A 488 42.93 18.24 -6.70
N ILE A 489 42.85 17.01 -6.17
CA ILE A 489 44.02 16.15 -5.92
C ILE A 489 44.60 15.61 -7.24
N ALA A 490 43.78 15.05 -8.12
CA ALA A 490 44.24 14.42 -9.36
C ALA A 490 44.91 15.43 -10.31
N ASN A 491 44.42 16.68 -10.34
CA ASN A 491 45.00 17.75 -11.13
C ASN A 491 46.16 18.48 -10.44
N SER A 492 46.59 18.03 -9.26
CA SER A 492 47.68 18.62 -8.47
C SER A 492 47.47 20.09 -8.09
N TRP A 493 46.22 20.55 -8.02
CA TRP A 493 45.88 21.90 -7.53
C TRP A 493 45.94 21.99 -6.00
N ILE A 494 45.79 20.85 -5.33
CA ILE A 494 45.98 20.65 -3.90
C ILE A 494 47.03 19.56 -3.66
N ARG A 495 47.77 19.64 -2.55
CA ARG A 495 48.77 18.63 -2.22
C ARG A 495 48.08 17.33 -1.75
N PRO A 496 48.32 16.17 -2.39
CA PRO A 496 47.83 14.89 -1.91
C PRO A 496 48.65 14.49 -0.68
N TYR A 497 48.09 14.66 0.52
CA TYR A 497 48.65 14.05 1.73
C TYR A 497 48.37 12.54 1.74
N GLY A 498 48.84 11.84 0.70
CA GLY A 498 48.38 10.50 0.36
C GLY A 498 46.92 10.52 -0.08
N CYS A 499 46.11 9.75 0.62
CA CYS A 499 44.67 9.58 0.41
C CYS A 499 43.85 10.23 1.55
N ASP A 500 44.49 11.08 2.35
CA ASP A 500 43.86 11.88 3.41
C ASP A 500 43.32 13.19 2.81
N SER A 501 42.13 13.11 2.21
CA SER A 501 41.49 14.27 1.58
C SER A 501 41.10 15.35 2.57
N ILE A 502 40.78 14.99 3.82
CA ILE A 502 40.39 15.98 4.84
C ILE A 502 41.57 16.83 5.27
N ARG A 503 42.75 16.23 5.45
CA ARG A 503 43.99 16.99 5.66
C ARG A 503 44.32 17.89 4.49
N ALA A 504 44.22 17.35 3.27
CA ALA A 504 44.48 18.15 2.07
C ALA A 504 43.58 19.38 2.03
N ALA A 505 42.27 19.21 2.22
CA ALA A 505 41.30 20.30 2.29
C ALA A 505 41.62 21.29 3.40
N ALA A 506 41.88 20.81 4.62
CA ALA A 506 42.12 21.65 5.80
C ALA A 506 43.37 22.53 5.69
N GLU A 507 44.42 22.06 5.00
CA GLU A 507 45.63 22.85 4.79
C GLU A 507 45.53 23.82 3.58
N TYR A 508 44.49 23.68 2.75
CA TYR A 508 44.33 24.46 1.51
C TYR A 508 43.22 25.52 1.59
N PHE A 509 42.07 25.17 2.16
CA PHE A 509 40.94 26.08 2.38
C PHE A 509 41.10 26.82 3.71
N THR A 510 40.65 28.07 3.77
CA THR A 510 40.76 28.85 5.00
C THR A 510 39.67 28.51 6.00
N LYS A 511 38.41 28.48 5.56
CA LYS A 511 37.26 28.09 6.35
C LYS A 511 36.30 27.30 5.49
N SER A 512 35.65 26.30 6.06
CA SER A 512 34.65 25.51 5.35
C SER A 512 33.47 25.18 6.27
N CYS A 513 32.35 24.81 5.66
CA CYS A 513 31.35 23.97 6.33
C CYS A 513 31.34 22.60 5.69
N VAL A 514 31.82 21.60 6.44
CA VAL A 514 31.87 20.19 6.06
C VAL A 514 31.20 19.35 7.15
N PRO A 515 29.87 19.23 7.12
CA PRO A 515 29.12 18.43 8.09
C PRO A 515 29.71 17.02 8.26
N GLY A 516 30.05 16.66 9.49
CA GLY A 516 30.68 15.39 9.86
C GLY A 516 32.22 15.40 9.95
N ALA A 517 32.91 16.49 9.59
CA ALA A 517 34.38 16.55 9.58
C ALA A 517 35.02 16.38 10.97
N LEU A 518 34.31 16.75 12.04
CA LEU A 518 34.75 16.58 13.43
C LEU A 518 34.35 15.22 14.04
N SER A 519 33.52 14.43 13.35
CA SER A 519 33.10 13.12 13.86
C SER A 519 34.20 12.08 13.66
N SER A 520 34.53 11.36 14.72
CA SER A 520 35.46 10.23 14.68
C SER A 520 34.97 9.05 13.83
N GLU A 521 33.68 9.00 13.50
CA GLU A 521 33.12 7.99 12.60
C GLU A 521 33.53 8.19 11.14
N TYR A 522 33.76 9.44 10.74
CA TYR A 522 34.10 9.81 9.37
C TYR A 522 35.56 10.28 9.23
N ASN A 523 36.14 10.81 10.30
CA ASN A 523 37.53 11.26 10.37
C ASN A 523 38.24 10.62 11.58
N THR A 524 39.01 9.57 11.34
CA THR A 524 39.80 8.90 12.39
C THR A 524 41.13 9.59 12.69
N GLY A 525 41.46 10.66 11.96
CA GLY A 525 42.70 11.42 12.10
C GLY A 525 42.57 12.61 13.05
N VAL A 526 43.37 13.65 12.79
CA VAL A 526 43.29 14.91 13.53
C VAL A 526 42.00 15.65 13.14
N PRO A 527 41.19 16.14 14.11
CA PRO A 527 40.06 17.00 13.80
C PRO A 527 40.56 18.38 13.35
N TYR A 528 40.11 18.83 12.19
CA TYR A 528 40.44 20.14 11.64
C TYR A 528 39.27 21.08 11.87
N GLU A 529 39.36 21.96 12.88
CA GLU A 529 38.27 22.87 13.27
C GLU A 529 37.82 23.78 12.13
N ASN A 530 38.78 24.24 11.31
CA ASN A 530 38.50 25.11 10.16
C ASN A 530 37.61 24.47 9.09
N MET A 531 37.41 23.15 9.11
CA MET A 531 36.45 22.46 8.24
C MET A 531 34.99 22.63 8.67
N CYS A 532 34.74 23.21 9.85
CA CYS A 532 33.41 23.45 10.38
C CYS A 532 33.14 24.93 10.72
N ASP A 533 34.13 25.82 10.57
CA ASP A 533 34.05 27.24 10.93
C ASP A 533 32.87 28.00 10.30
N LEU A 534 32.39 27.56 9.13
CA LEU A 534 31.24 28.17 8.45
C LEU A 534 29.91 27.51 8.80
N CYS A 535 29.90 26.39 9.51
CA CYS A 535 28.66 25.69 9.84
C CYS A 535 27.82 26.48 10.86
N HIS A 536 26.50 26.36 10.78
CA HIS A 536 25.56 27.22 11.51
C HIS A 536 24.92 26.54 12.72
N GLY A 537 24.98 25.21 12.81
CA GLY A 537 24.44 24.45 13.93
C GLY A 537 25.04 24.86 15.28
N ALA A 538 24.26 24.74 16.36
CA ALA A 538 24.73 25.05 17.71
C ALA A 538 24.87 23.79 18.57
N SER A 539 25.83 23.80 19.51
CA SER A 539 26.05 22.72 20.48
C SER A 539 26.20 21.35 19.79
N TYR A 540 25.40 20.34 20.15
CA TYR A 540 25.46 18.99 19.56
C TYR A 540 25.08 18.95 18.07
N ARG A 541 24.51 20.03 17.51
CA ARG A 541 24.16 20.14 16.09
C ARG A 541 25.28 20.72 15.24
N TYR A 542 26.25 21.38 15.88
CA TYR A 542 27.35 22.05 15.19
C TYR A 542 28.13 21.07 14.33
N CYS A 543 28.15 21.33 13.03
CA CYS A 543 28.84 20.51 12.03
C CYS A 543 28.42 19.04 12.05
N LYS A 544 27.18 18.74 12.46
CA LYS A 544 26.65 17.38 12.48
C LYS A 544 26.23 16.96 11.07
N ARG A 545 26.51 15.70 10.71
CA ARG A 545 26.17 15.14 9.38
C ARG A 545 24.73 14.61 9.34
N ASP A 546 23.76 15.44 9.68
CA ASP A 546 22.32 15.17 9.62
C ASP A 546 21.52 16.47 9.49
N ALA A 547 20.19 16.36 9.31
CA ALA A 547 19.31 17.53 9.13
C ALA A 547 19.15 18.44 10.37
N SER A 548 19.93 18.22 11.44
CA SER A 548 19.99 19.17 12.57
C SER A 548 21.00 20.30 12.37
N GLU A 549 21.93 20.16 11.42
CA GLU A 549 22.82 21.22 10.94
C GLU A 549 22.17 21.93 9.74
N ASP A 550 22.00 23.25 9.81
CA ASP A 550 21.30 24.02 8.79
C ASP A 550 22.02 24.01 7.44
N TYR A 551 23.34 23.82 7.45
CA TYR A 551 24.18 23.75 6.25
C TYR A 551 24.47 22.32 5.77
N TYR A 552 23.74 21.32 6.29
CA TYR A 552 23.82 19.94 5.82
C TYR A 552 23.04 19.68 4.53
N GLY A 553 23.57 18.77 3.70
CA GLY A 553 22.95 18.36 2.44
C GLY A 553 23.15 19.38 1.31
N HIS A 554 22.57 19.11 0.15
CA HIS A 554 22.75 19.98 -1.02
C HIS A 554 22.13 21.36 -0.82
N MET A 555 20.91 21.43 -0.26
CA MET A 555 20.27 22.69 0.09
C MET A 555 21.09 23.49 1.11
N GLY A 556 21.56 22.83 2.18
CA GLY A 556 22.36 23.48 3.22
C GLY A 556 23.70 24.02 2.70
N ALA A 557 24.37 23.30 1.80
CA ALA A 557 25.60 23.79 1.17
C ALA A 557 25.35 25.03 0.28
N LEU A 558 24.23 25.09 -0.44
CA LEU A 558 23.85 26.30 -1.17
C LEU A 558 23.51 27.44 -0.22
N LYS A 559 22.79 27.16 0.87
CA LYS A 559 22.48 28.14 1.91
C LYS A 559 23.74 28.73 2.54
N CYS A 560 24.76 27.91 2.81
CA CYS A 560 26.09 28.32 3.24
C CYS A 560 26.77 29.29 2.24
N LEU A 561 26.62 29.07 0.93
CA LEU A 561 27.12 29.99 -0.09
C LEU A 561 26.37 31.33 -0.05
N VAL A 562 25.05 31.29 0.11
CA VAL A 562 24.22 32.50 0.07
C VAL A 562 24.43 33.38 1.30
N GLU A 563 24.24 32.83 2.51
CA GLU A 563 24.25 33.61 3.76
C GLU A 563 25.40 33.25 4.73
N GLY A 564 26.05 32.10 4.55
CA GLY A 564 27.14 31.61 5.41
C GLY A 564 28.53 32.19 5.07
N GLY A 565 28.61 33.04 4.06
CA GLY A 565 29.86 33.68 3.62
C GLY A 565 30.80 32.77 2.84
N GLY A 566 30.33 31.62 2.33
CA GLY A 566 31.10 30.80 1.41
C GLY A 566 31.35 31.48 0.06
N ASP A 567 32.44 31.13 -0.61
CA ASP A 567 32.76 31.57 -1.98
C ASP A 567 32.31 30.53 -3.02
N VAL A 568 32.33 29.23 -2.65
CA VAL A 568 31.95 28.12 -3.53
C VAL A 568 31.17 27.05 -2.78
N ALA A 569 30.12 26.52 -3.40
CA ALA A 569 29.36 25.35 -2.92
C ALA A 569 29.50 24.16 -3.86
N PHE A 570 29.74 22.99 -3.29
CA PHE A 570 29.79 21.72 -4.03
C PHE A 570 28.47 20.95 -3.86
N VAL A 571 27.67 20.90 -4.92
CA VAL A 571 26.28 20.43 -4.88
C VAL A 571 25.89 19.65 -6.16
N LYS A 572 24.69 19.06 -6.17
CA LYS A 572 24.08 18.56 -7.42
C LYS A 572 23.68 19.73 -8.33
N HIS A 573 23.74 19.51 -9.64
CA HIS A 573 23.39 20.52 -10.65
C HIS A 573 21.96 21.10 -10.55
N THR A 574 21.03 20.45 -9.85
CA THR A 574 19.67 20.96 -9.70
C THR A 574 19.46 21.86 -8.50
N THR A 575 20.38 21.87 -7.54
CA THR A 575 20.17 22.52 -6.24
C THR A 575 19.82 23.98 -6.37
N VAL A 576 20.52 24.73 -7.22
CA VAL A 576 20.26 26.16 -7.40
C VAL A 576 18.86 26.36 -7.95
N ALA A 577 18.53 25.69 -9.06
CA ALA A 577 17.22 25.77 -9.69
C ALA A 577 16.08 25.25 -8.79
N GLU A 578 16.34 24.40 -7.78
CA GLU A 578 15.34 23.95 -6.81
C GLU A 578 15.04 25.00 -5.73
N ASN A 579 15.98 25.90 -5.45
CA ASN A 579 15.91 26.83 -4.32
C ASN A 579 15.78 28.30 -4.72
N SER A 580 16.05 28.68 -5.98
CA SER A 580 15.93 30.04 -6.50
C SER A 580 14.62 30.29 -7.25
N GLY A 581 14.43 31.51 -7.76
CA GLY A 581 13.34 31.85 -8.69
C GLY A 581 11.95 31.70 -8.07
N GLY A 582 11.83 31.97 -6.77
CA GLY A 582 10.57 31.88 -6.02
C GLY A 582 10.09 30.47 -5.69
N ARG A 583 10.88 29.42 -5.97
CA ARG A 583 10.54 28.03 -5.63
C ARG A 583 10.65 27.73 -4.15
N ARG A 584 11.65 28.32 -3.47
CA ARG A 584 11.74 28.30 -2.00
C ARG A 584 11.34 29.67 -1.45
N ARG A 585 10.48 29.65 -0.42
CA ARG A 585 9.89 30.86 0.18
C ARG A 585 10.60 31.34 1.45
N GLU A 586 11.64 30.63 1.86
CA GLU A 586 12.44 31.00 3.04
C GLU A 586 13.24 32.28 2.78
N TRP A 587 13.47 33.07 3.83
CA TRP A 587 14.10 34.38 3.74
C TRP A 587 15.44 34.36 2.99
N TRP A 588 16.29 33.36 3.25
CA TRP A 588 17.62 33.24 2.65
C TRP A 588 17.58 33.01 1.13
N ALA A 589 16.51 32.41 0.60
CA ALA A 589 16.39 32.05 -0.82
C ALA A 589 15.36 32.87 -1.60
N ARG A 590 14.53 33.66 -0.89
CA ARG A 590 13.35 34.33 -1.45
C ARG A 590 13.69 35.22 -2.64
N ASP A 591 14.79 35.96 -2.50
CA ASP A 591 15.20 36.99 -3.46
C ASP A 591 16.34 36.48 -4.38
N ALA A 592 16.73 35.20 -4.25
CA ALA A 592 17.77 34.59 -5.08
C ALA A 592 17.23 34.14 -6.44
N LEU A 593 17.92 34.52 -7.51
CA LEU A 593 17.64 34.16 -8.89
C LEU A 593 18.65 33.13 -9.40
N ASN A 594 18.32 32.45 -10.50
CA ASN A 594 19.27 31.53 -11.15
C ASN A 594 20.51 32.27 -11.65
N ASP A 595 20.33 33.48 -12.17
CA ASP A 595 21.38 34.27 -12.81
C ASP A 595 22.38 34.85 -11.79
N ASP A 596 22.06 34.79 -10.49
CA ASP A 596 22.98 35.19 -9.42
C ASP A 596 24.10 34.16 -9.19
N PHE A 597 24.07 33.03 -9.90
CA PHE A 597 24.99 31.91 -9.71
C PHE A 597 25.57 31.40 -11.03
N GLU A 598 26.84 31.02 -10.98
CA GLU A 598 27.55 30.40 -12.11
C GLU A 598 28.19 29.07 -11.71
N LEU A 599 28.36 28.20 -12.69
CA LEU A 599 29.10 26.95 -12.55
C LEU A 599 30.59 27.20 -12.78
N LEU A 600 31.45 26.61 -11.96
CA LEU A 600 32.90 26.63 -12.16
C LEU A 600 33.34 25.35 -12.89
N CYS A 601 34.03 25.53 -14.03
CA CYS A 601 34.38 24.44 -14.93
C CYS A 601 35.82 23.94 -14.73
N LEU A 602 36.08 22.70 -15.16
CA LEU A 602 37.39 22.04 -15.00
C LEU A 602 38.51 22.67 -15.84
N ASP A 603 38.16 23.38 -16.91
CA ASP A 603 39.08 24.15 -17.77
C ASP A 603 39.37 25.56 -17.22
N GLY A 604 38.80 25.92 -16.07
CA GLY A 604 38.96 27.22 -15.44
C GLY A 604 37.96 28.28 -15.91
N THR A 605 37.07 27.96 -16.86
CA THR A 605 36.01 28.89 -17.26
C THR A 605 34.82 28.84 -16.31
N ARG A 606 33.88 29.78 -16.47
CA ARG A 606 32.57 29.77 -15.83
C ARG A 606 31.48 29.52 -16.87
N ALA A 607 30.35 28.96 -16.45
CA ALA A 607 29.22 28.69 -17.32
C ALA A 607 27.88 28.91 -16.61
N GLU A 608 26.83 29.14 -17.39
CA GLU A 608 25.47 29.20 -16.88
C GLU A 608 25.03 27.87 -16.27
N LEU A 609 24.06 27.92 -15.36
CA LEU A 609 23.53 26.73 -14.68
C LEU A 609 23.01 25.66 -15.65
N ASN A 610 22.47 26.03 -16.81
CA ASN A 610 21.94 25.09 -17.80
C ASN A 610 23.02 24.29 -18.55
N ASP A 611 24.26 24.78 -18.55
CA ASP A 611 25.41 24.14 -19.21
C ASP A 611 26.09 23.07 -18.33
N TYR A 612 25.45 22.65 -17.24
CA TYR A 612 25.96 21.62 -16.31
C TYR A 612 26.44 20.35 -17.00
N LYS A 613 25.89 19.95 -18.16
CA LYS A 613 26.35 18.76 -18.89
C LYS A 613 27.78 18.89 -19.42
N LYS A 614 28.20 20.12 -19.73
CA LYS A 614 29.55 20.45 -20.19
C LYS A 614 30.43 20.91 -19.03
N CYS A 615 29.86 21.67 -18.10
CA CYS A 615 30.54 22.22 -16.92
C CYS A 615 30.13 21.45 -15.66
N ASN A 616 30.81 20.34 -15.38
CA ASN A 616 30.60 19.53 -14.17
C ASN A 616 31.88 18.87 -13.70
N LEU A 617 31.87 18.41 -12.46
CA LEU A 617 32.90 17.58 -11.87
C LEU A 617 32.71 16.10 -12.23
N GLY A 618 31.51 15.69 -12.63
CA GLY A 618 31.26 14.34 -13.12
C GLY A 618 29.87 13.87 -12.81
N LYS A 619 29.55 12.67 -13.32
CA LYS A 619 28.26 12.03 -13.19
C LYS A 619 28.29 11.01 -12.05
N ILE A 620 27.33 11.10 -11.15
CA ILE A 620 27.23 10.29 -9.93
C ILE A 620 25.90 9.54 -9.94
N ARG A 621 25.88 8.33 -9.42
CA ARG A 621 24.65 7.58 -9.18
C ARG A 621 23.81 8.24 -8.08
N ALA A 622 22.50 8.23 -8.26
CA ALA A 622 21.55 8.79 -7.31
C ALA A 622 21.61 8.06 -5.96
N ASN A 623 21.01 8.70 -4.95
CA ASN A 623 20.82 8.06 -3.66
C ASN A 623 19.99 6.77 -3.83
N ALA A 624 20.28 5.78 -3.00
CA ALA A 624 19.59 4.51 -3.04
C ALA A 624 19.18 4.05 -1.65
N ILE A 625 18.06 3.35 -1.60
CA ILE A 625 17.61 2.60 -0.45
C ILE A 625 18.45 1.32 -0.39
N VAL A 626 19.13 1.11 0.73
CA VAL A 626 19.98 -0.04 0.97
C VAL A 626 19.36 -0.99 1.99
N THR A 627 19.74 -2.26 1.93
CA THR A 627 19.35 -3.28 2.89
C THR A 627 20.45 -4.33 3.06
N ARG A 628 20.21 -5.36 3.87
CA ARG A 628 21.16 -6.45 4.14
C ARG A 628 21.46 -7.24 2.87
N GLY A 629 22.75 -7.40 2.57
CA GLY A 629 23.26 -8.30 1.55
C GLY A 629 24.11 -9.43 2.16
N GLY A 630 24.95 -10.04 1.31
CA GLY A 630 25.88 -11.10 1.72
C GLY A 630 25.15 -12.29 2.39
N PRO A 631 25.67 -12.84 3.50
CA PRO A 631 25.06 -13.98 4.19
C PRO A 631 23.66 -13.71 4.77
N ALA A 632 23.30 -12.44 4.99
CA ALA A 632 22.02 -12.03 5.54
C ALA A 632 21.01 -11.59 4.45
N TYR A 633 21.33 -11.85 3.17
CA TYR A 633 20.45 -11.57 2.06
C TYR A 633 19.15 -12.39 2.14
N ASN A 634 18.01 -11.72 1.97
CA ASN A 634 16.70 -12.35 1.96
C ASN A 634 15.85 -11.78 0.82
N GLU A 635 15.65 -12.57 -0.24
CA GLU A 635 14.91 -12.15 -1.42
C GLU A 635 13.44 -11.83 -1.12
N THR A 636 12.81 -12.58 -0.22
CA THR A 636 11.41 -12.36 0.18
C THR A 636 11.24 -11.03 0.92
N GLU A 637 12.18 -10.67 1.78
CA GLU A 637 12.21 -9.35 2.44
C GLU A 637 12.34 -8.23 1.42
N ILE A 638 13.32 -8.32 0.51
CA ILE A 638 13.58 -7.29 -0.49
C ILE A 638 12.37 -7.09 -1.42
N LYS A 639 11.76 -8.18 -1.89
CA LYS A 639 10.53 -8.09 -2.71
C LYS A 639 9.39 -7.42 -1.95
N ALA A 640 9.18 -7.76 -0.68
CA ALA A 640 8.16 -7.13 0.14
C ALA A 640 8.42 -5.63 0.35
N TYR A 641 9.68 -5.24 0.58
CA TYR A 641 10.08 -3.84 0.73
C TYR A 641 9.90 -3.05 -0.57
N ILE A 642 10.32 -3.60 -1.72
CA ILE A 642 10.11 -3.01 -3.05
C ILE A 642 8.62 -2.76 -3.29
N ASN A 643 7.78 -3.76 -3.05
CA ASN A 643 6.34 -3.65 -3.26
C ASN A 643 5.77 -2.54 -2.38
N LEU A 644 6.08 -2.53 -1.07
CA LEU A 644 5.62 -1.49 -0.14
C LEU A 644 6.02 -0.08 -0.60
N LEU A 645 7.28 0.11 -1.03
CA LEU A 645 7.77 1.40 -1.51
C LEU A 645 7.07 1.84 -2.81
N ARG A 646 6.80 0.93 -3.74
CA ARG A 646 6.02 1.23 -4.95
C ARG A 646 4.58 1.64 -4.63
N TYR A 647 3.92 0.95 -3.71
CA TYR A 647 2.58 1.34 -3.25
C TYR A 647 2.60 2.70 -2.54
N ALA A 648 3.63 2.94 -1.71
CA ALA A 648 3.82 4.21 -1.03
C ALA A 648 3.98 5.36 -2.04
N GLU A 649 4.80 5.18 -3.07
CA GLU A 649 5.00 6.15 -4.14
C GLU A 649 3.71 6.39 -4.94
N GLN A 650 2.97 5.35 -5.31
CA GLN A 650 1.72 5.50 -6.07
C GLN A 650 0.67 6.31 -5.30
N LEU A 651 0.61 6.15 -3.98
CA LEU A 651 -0.35 6.83 -3.11
C LEU A 651 0.12 8.23 -2.67
N TYR A 652 1.42 8.38 -2.40
CA TYR A 652 1.99 9.53 -1.69
C TYR A 652 3.18 10.19 -2.39
N GLY A 653 3.51 9.79 -3.63
CA GLY A 653 4.59 10.37 -4.43
C GLY A 653 4.21 11.66 -5.17
N ARG A 654 2.93 12.06 -5.14
CA ARG A 654 2.45 13.31 -5.76
C ARG A 654 2.96 14.53 -4.99
N ARG A 655 3.32 15.59 -5.73
CA ARG A 655 3.82 16.86 -5.18
C ARG A 655 2.72 17.88 -4.81
N ASP A 656 1.48 17.65 -5.23
CA ASP A 656 0.38 18.54 -4.91
C ASP A 656 -0.18 18.18 -3.52
N VAL A 657 0.28 18.93 -2.52
CA VAL A 657 -0.06 18.69 -1.11
C VAL A 657 -1.30 19.51 -0.72
N ASP A 658 -2.33 18.83 -0.25
CA ASP A 658 -3.22 19.43 0.75
C ASP A 658 -2.54 19.26 2.12
N SER A 659 -2.61 20.29 2.96
CA SER A 659 -2.08 20.33 4.34
C SER A 659 -2.45 19.12 5.22
N PHE A 660 -3.46 18.35 4.82
CA PHE A 660 -3.94 17.13 5.49
C PHE A 660 -3.38 15.82 4.90
N SER A 661 -2.57 15.87 3.84
CA SER A 661 -2.04 14.71 3.12
C SER A 661 -0.54 14.54 3.36
N PHE A 662 -0.08 13.29 3.46
CA PHE A 662 1.34 12.96 3.55
C PHE A 662 1.94 12.92 2.14
N SER A 663 3.11 13.53 1.96
CA SER A 663 3.92 13.47 0.73
C SER A 663 5.27 12.84 1.01
N MET A 664 5.67 11.89 0.17
CA MET A 664 6.89 11.10 0.33
C MET A 664 8.14 11.90 -0.05
N PHE A 665 8.08 12.65 -1.15
CA PHE A 665 9.19 13.39 -1.75
C PHE A 665 9.13 14.90 -1.48
N GLU A 666 8.49 15.31 -0.38
CA GLU A 666 8.49 16.70 0.06
C GLU A 666 8.85 16.80 1.53
N SER A 667 9.58 17.86 1.87
CA SER A 667 10.04 18.12 3.22
C SER A 667 9.47 19.44 3.72
N PRO A 668 8.95 19.49 4.98
CA PRO A 668 8.41 20.72 5.54
C PRO A 668 9.53 21.73 5.84
N ALA A 669 9.30 23.00 5.51
CA ALA A 669 10.18 24.09 5.90
C ALA A 669 10.39 24.12 7.44
N PRO A 670 11.60 24.45 7.93
CA PRO A 670 12.78 24.91 7.18
C PRO A 670 13.68 23.77 6.66
N TYR A 671 13.25 22.51 6.76
CA TYR A 671 14.05 21.36 6.35
C TYR A 671 13.95 21.11 4.85
N ALA A 672 14.90 20.34 4.33
CA ALA A 672 14.91 19.85 2.95
C ALA A 672 15.41 18.41 2.94
N ASP A 673 15.06 17.68 1.89
CA ASP A 673 15.62 16.35 1.58
C ASP A 673 15.53 15.33 2.75
N LEU A 674 14.47 15.39 3.55
CA LEU A 674 14.28 14.47 4.68
C LEU A 674 13.94 13.07 4.14
N ILE A 675 14.76 12.06 4.48
CA ILE A 675 14.68 10.67 4.00
C ILE A 675 14.99 10.54 2.50
N PHE A 676 14.22 11.24 1.66
CA PHE A 676 14.35 11.28 0.21
C PHE A 676 14.66 12.72 -0.23
N GLN A 677 15.35 12.88 -1.34
CA GLN A 677 15.54 14.19 -1.95
C GLN A 677 14.18 14.75 -2.39
N ASP A 678 13.95 16.04 -2.17
CA ASP A 678 12.71 16.71 -2.58
C ASP A 678 12.59 16.77 -4.14
N ALA A 679 13.73 16.58 -4.80
CA ALA A 679 13.86 16.47 -6.25
C ALA A 679 13.35 15.14 -6.82
N THR A 680 13.15 14.12 -5.99
CA THR A 680 12.76 12.78 -6.42
C THR A 680 11.43 12.84 -7.19
N ARG A 681 11.42 12.21 -8.36
CA ARG A 681 10.25 12.09 -9.24
C ARG A 681 9.67 10.69 -9.20
N GLN A 682 10.53 9.69 -9.07
CA GLN A 682 10.12 8.30 -8.96
C GLN A 682 11.20 7.46 -8.27
N LEU A 683 10.81 6.26 -7.82
CA LEU A 683 11.75 5.23 -7.38
C LEU A 683 11.95 4.18 -8.49
N ARG A 684 13.20 3.78 -8.70
CA ARG A 684 13.57 2.74 -9.67
C ARG A 684 14.13 1.53 -8.95
N VAL A 685 13.57 0.35 -9.23
CA VAL A 685 14.12 -0.90 -8.71
C VAL A 685 15.47 -1.16 -9.39
N ILE A 686 16.46 -1.57 -8.60
CA ILE A 686 17.78 -1.98 -9.09
C ILE A 686 17.73 -3.49 -9.30
N GLU A 687 18.11 -3.93 -10.51
CA GLU A 687 18.12 -5.34 -10.89
C GLU A 687 19.15 -6.13 -10.06
N PRO A 688 18.90 -7.41 -9.74
CA PRO A 688 19.73 -8.19 -8.81
C PRO A 688 21.24 -8.19 -9.14
N ASP A 689 21.61 -8.18 -10.41
CA ASP A 689 22.98 -8.15 -10.92
C ASP A 689 23.67 -6.78 -10.77
N GLU A 690 22.90 -5.71 -10.61
CA GLU A 690 23.39 -4.35 -10.40
C GLU A 690 23.45 -3.93 -8.91
N ARG A 691 23.01 -4.80 -7.98
CA ARG A 691 22.90 -4.46 -6.54
C ARG A 691 24.22 -4.48 -5.78
N HIS A 692 25.30 -5.00 -6.35
CA HIS A 692 26.58 -4.92 -5.67
C HIS A 692 27.10 -3.47 -5.74
N TYR A 693 27.61 -2.94 -4.62
CA TYR A 693 27.84 -1.50 -4.47
C TYR A 693 28.82 -0.92 -5.51
N ASP A 694 29.85 -1.66 -5.92
CA ASP A 694 30.82 -1.22 -6.93
C ASP A 694 30.24 -1.21 -8.35
N VAL A 695 29.37 -2.17 -8.68
CA VAL A 695 28.62 -2.24 -9.94
C VAL A 695 27.63 -1.09 -10.01
N TYR A 696 26.86 -0.87 -8.94
CA TYR A 696 25.92 0.26 -8.86
C TYR A 696 26.67 1.57 -9.07
N LEU A 697 27.65 1.88 -8.19
CA LEU A 697 28.37 3.16 -8.17
C LEU A 697 29.24 3.40 -9.41
N GLY A 698 29.71 2.34 -10.05
CA GLY A 698 30.53 2.39 -11.26
C GLY A 698 31.99 2.75 -11.00
N GLY A 699 32.84 2.42 -11.98
CA GLY A 699 34.29 2.52 -11.87
C GLY A 699 34.82 3.93 -11.61
N ASP A 700 34.14 4.96 -12.11
CA ASP A 700 34.56 6.37 -11.95
C ASP A 700 34.47 6.82 -10.50
N PHE A 701 33.35 6.51 -9.85
CA PHE A 701 33.17 6.75 -8.42
C PHE A 701 34.21 6.00 -7.58
N MET A 702 34.46 4.72 -7.92
CA MET A 702 35.45 3.89 -7.21
C MET A 702 36.87 4.46 -7.31
N ARG A 703 37.24 5.02 -8.47
CA ARG A 703 38.54 5.70 -8.65
C ARG A 703 38.62 6.98 -7.84
N ALA A 704 37.57 7.82 -7.89
CA ALA A 704 37.50 9.05 -7.10
C ALA A 704 37.63 8.74 -5.60
N ARG A 705 36.92 7.71 -5.11
CA ARG A 705 36.97 7.32 -3.70
C ARG A 705 38.36 6.88 -3.26
N ARG A 706 39.10 6.12 -4.10
CA ARG A 706 40.49 5.71 -3.83
C ARG A 706 41.46 6.87 -3.69
N ILE A 707 41.22 7.97 -4.40
CA ILE A 707 42.03 9.20 -4.30
C ILE A 707 41.75 9.90 -2.96
N THR A 708 40.49 9.90 -2.52
CA THR A 708 40.05 10.71 -1.37
C THR A 708 40.01 10.00 -0.02
N ASP A 709 40.12 8.67 0.02
CA ASP A 709 39.97 7.88 1.23
C ASP A 709 41.00 6.73 1.27
N CYS A 710 41.84 6.73 2.29
CA CYS A 710 42.85 5.69 2.49
C CYS A 710 42.31 4.30 2.81
N HIS A 711 41.07 4.22 3.29
CA HIS A 711 40.42 2.94 3.52
C HIS A 711 39.79 2.38 2.25
N ALA A 712 39.83 3.11 1.13
CA ALA A 712 39.29 2.65 -0.13
C ALA A 712 40.24 1.68 -0.85
N GLY A 713 39.88 0.39 -0.85
CA GLY A 713 40.67 -0.67 -1.51
C GLY A 713 41.49 -1.54 -0.56
N ALA A 714 41.42 -1.34 0.75
CA ALA A 714 41.85 -2.36 1.70
C ALA A 714 40.83 -3.51 1.66
N SER A 715 41.01 -4.46 0.74
CA SER A 715 40.33 -5.75 0.84
C SER A 715 40.54 -6.27 2.26
N LYS A 716 39.48 -6.73 2.92
CA LYS A 716 39.63 -7.62 4.07
C LYS A 716 40.54 -8.77 3.64
N ILE A 717 41.82 -8.71 4.02
CA ILE A 717 42.67 -9.89 4.08
C ILE A 717 42.23 -10.64 5.34
N ASP A 718 40.98 -11.11 5.36
CA ASP A 718 40.51 -12.02 6.38
C ASP A 718 40.97 -13.43 5.95
N GLY A 719 42.10 -13.86 6.54
CA GLY A 719 42.31 -15.25 6.89
C GLY A 719 42.66 -16.26 5.79
N HIS A 720 43.78 -16.08 5.09
CA HIS A 720 44.46 -17.22 4.45
C HIS A 720 45.97 -17.34 4.75
N LEU A 721 46.56 -16.42 5.52
CA LEU A 721 47.99 -16.49 5.89
C LEU A 721 48.29 -17.17 7.24
N SER A 722 47.28 -17.66 7.97
CA SER A 722 47.52 -18.36 9.26
C SER A 722 47.55 -19.89 9.14
N LYS A 723 47.15 -20.50 8.01
CA LYS A 723 47.12 -21.98 7.88
C LYS A 723 48.40 -22.62 7.31
N TYR A 724 49.42 -21.85 6.95
CA TYR A 724 50.68 -22.40 6.42
C TYR A 724 51.88 -22.34 7.38
N PHE A 725 51.73 -21.82 8.60
CA PHE A 725 52.85 -21.74 9.57
C PHE A 725 52.79 -22.74 10.74
N ILE A 726 51.83 -23.68 10.76
CA ILE A 726 51.75 -24.71 11.83
C ILE A 726 52.00 -26.14 11.30
N ALA A 727 52.22 -26.32 9.99
CA ALA A 727 52.49 -27.63 9.39
C ALA A 727 53.99 -27.94 9.17
N LEU A 728 54.92 -27.26 9.86
CA LEU A 728 56.37 -27.49 9.68
C LEU A 728 57.20 -28.04 10.87
N PRO A 729 56.70 -28.24 12.10
CA PRO A 729 57.45 -29.01 13.10
C PRO A 729 56.97 -30.46 13.29
N LEU A 730 55.82 -30.88 12.74
CA LEU A 730 55.33 -32.25 12.91
C LEU A 730 55.92 -33.27 11.92
N ALA A 731 56.42 -32.82 10.77
CA ALA A 731 57.05 -33.70 9.76
C ALA A 731 58.49 -34.11 10.14
N LEU A 732 59.15 -33.38 11.04
CA LEU A 732 60.52 -33.68 11.50
C LEU A 732 60.58 -34.65 12.70
N LEU A 733 59.46 -34.90 13.38
CA LEU A 733 59.40 -35.84 14.52
C LEU A 733 59.06 -37.28 14.12
N LEU A 734 58.49 -37.51 12.93
CA LEU A 734 58.17 -38.85 12.42
C LEU A 734 59.30 -39.51 11.63
N HIS A 735 60.41 -38.80 11.36
CA HIS A 735 61.59 -39.37 10.70
C HIS A 735 62.68 -39.89 11.67
N ARG A 736 62.46 -39.80 13.00
CA ARG A 736 63.40 -40.31 14.03
C ARG A 736 62.93 -41.58 14.76
N LEU A 737 61.90 -42.26 14.27
CA LEU A 737 61.43 -43.55 14.83
C LEU A 737 61.45 -44.72 13.83
N LYS A 738 62.17 -44.56 12.71
CA LYS A 738 62.56 -45.67 11.83
C LYS A 738 64.02 -45.49 11.43
N LEU A 739 64.91 -45.75 12.38
CA LEU A 739 66.30 -46.18 12.19
C LEU A 739 66.78 -46.81 13.50
#